data_AF-A0A2B4RB75-F1
#
_entry.id   AF-A0A2B4RB75-F1
#
_cell.length_a   1.000
_cell.length_b   1.000
_cell.length_c   1.000
_cell.angle_alpha   90.00
_cell.angle_beta   90.00
_cell.angle_gamma   90.00
#
_symmetry.space_group_name_H-M   'P 1'
#
loop_
_entity.id
_entity.type
_entity.pdbx_description
1 polymer ?
#
loop_
_entity_poly.entity_id
_entity_poly.type
_entity_poly.pdbx_seq_one_letter_code
_entity_poly.pdbx_strand_id
1 'polypeptide(L)'
;MLKVPSDNHGDLLDEEFTTSREFWSKVHEKQNGGLSWGRAMNEVRVERLIHRYNESGELDNEDPALVMLKLWPASKRFKDNPEKLPGLEKLVNQLLGILFESELNSGNRYESFRDREDKTEKTLLHYAAELGFLHVTKALVKRCPPLLVELTRSQLRPHKRAMLPVELALIGESDEVAAYLTRMMWHESVKKLFSPRPDDETTNSKPSLFSLNSIITNIKMKKTVVAVLDKMVNPHWPYLPKRKDTYVSQEEKEGIEGVWKTIPEDPLNYWFHYAILDSDEGGRLPKVLLSGGHKESDNKYFKWRDKSCLHMIAKSNNKEALQHPVVRMLIKTKWKSYGHFFLSLQAGLYVIFLLFLSYSLLYGSTKPDPTHYRGAADLWCGFCEIATLLMVVFYICVEMNQIRIERYSYLSEWITLFDWLGLLLILCVIPLRYTGSKAQWTVASLALLFNFLRIFKFSCVTRTTGLYTKTLAKIIQQDLTRFMAVFVAIFLPFCGSLFLSLHSTNQNQEFSGFGDVLLSGVRALSEQRPFVADYSSFNWLSMLLMLMYMGTVLVILLNILIAQMSTTYIQAKKVARLEYDVDRILQLTRMERFPFLNLRVKYYKEGEWISEKKLAEELLEFSEDRNPWESVEEKLNAIRLLRKEWRPVYELDRVPQLEGIHVIRMVTDIPQFGFFGEPEVVYCSRSNDVHRQLEEHMRQNLRIDEFVKEEFAKNVGRDL
;
A
#
# COMPACT_ATOMS: atom_id res chain seq x y z
N MET A 1 -8.01 -31.13 48.60
CA MET A 1 -8.80 -29.92 48.87
C MET A 1 -8.09 -28.73 48.24
N LEU A 2 -8.47 -28.40 47.01
CA LEU A 2 -7.89 -27.29 46.23
C LEU A 2 -8.59 -26.01 46.64
N LYS A 3 -7.82 -25.06 47.19
CA LYS A 3 -8.26 -23.69 47.47
C LYS A 3 -8.46 -22.98 46.13
N VAL A 4 -9.72 -22.76 45.77
CA VAL A 4 -10.12 -21.87 44.67
C VAL A 4 -9.73 -20.45 45.09
N PRO A 5 -8.90 -19.70 44.33
CA PRO A 5 -8.70 -18.30 44.62
C PRO A 5 -9.96 -17.53 44.20
N SER A 6 -10.43 -16.69 45.13
CA SER A 6 -11.63 -15.87 45.03
C SER A 6 -11.55 -14.84 43.90
N ASP A 7 -12.52 -14.92 42.98
CA ASP A 7 -12.74 -14.09 41.80
C ASP A 7 -13.15 -12.62 42.07
N ASN A 8 -12.82 -12.04 43.23
CA ASN A 8 -13.39 -10.75 43.69
C ASN A 8 -12.47 -9.52 43.58
N HIS A 9 -11.28 -9.63 42.98
CA HIS A 9 -10.37 -8.47 42.81
C HIS A 9 -10.57 -7.71 41.48
N GLY A 10 -11.53 -8.12 40.64
CA GLY A 10 -11.71 -7.60 39.27
C GLY A 10 -12.59 -6.36 39.10
N ASP A 11 -13.27 -5.89 40.16
CA ASP A 11 -14.26 -4.79 40.10
C ASP A 11 -13.76 -3.44 40.66
N LEU A 12 -12.46 -3.30 40.89
CA LEU A 12 -11.87 -2.08 41.47
C LEU A 12 -11.62 -1.00 40.42
N LEU A 13 -12.70 -0.47 39.83
CA LEU A 13 -12.63 0.70 38.96
C LEU A 13 -13.79 1.70 39.17
N ASP A 14 -13.37 2.94 39.43
CA ASP A 14 -14.12 4.22 39.50
C ASP A 14 -15.26 4.35 40.53
N GLU A 15 -16.13 3.36 40.72
CA GLU A 15 -17.35 3.56 41.53
C GLU A 15 -17.10 3.74 43.04
N GLU A 16 -16.06 3.11 43.59
CA GLU A 16 -15.66 3.29 45.01
C GLU A 16 -14.86 4.60 45.24
N PHE A 17 -14.20 5.13 44.20
CA PHE A 17 -13.33 6.31 44.34
C PHE A 17 -14.10 7.62 44.26
N THR A 18 -15.03 7.72 43.30
CA THR A 18 -15.85 8.92 43.11
C THR A 18 -16.95 9.08 44.14
N THR A 19 -17.22 8.05 44.96
CA THR A 19 -18.23 8.09 46.02
C THR A 19 -17.68 8.56 47.37
N SER A 20 -16.35 8.60 47.57
CA SER A 20 -15.77 9.08 48.82
C SER A 20 -15.81 10.62 48.93
N ARG A 21 -16.31 11.15 50.06
CA ARG A 21 -16.38 12.59 50.34
C ARG A 21 -15.00 13.25 50.35
N GLU A 22 -13.98 12.52 50.81
CA GLU A 22 -12.58 12.98 50.82
C GLU A 22 -12.01 13.21 49.42
N PHE A 23 -12.43 12.43 48.42
CA PHE A 23 -12.00 12.61 47.04
C PHE A 23 -12.44 13.98 46.51
N TRP A 24 -13.72 14.30 46.64
CA TRP A 24 -14.27 15.57 46.18
C TRP A 24 -13.72 16.77 46.97
N SER A 25 -13.40 16.59 48.26
CA SER A 25 -12.75 17.63 49.06
C SER A 25 -11.36 17.98 48.49
N LYS A 26 -10.51 16.98 48.20
CA LYS A 26 -9.18 17.19 47.62
C LYS A 26 -9.24 17.75 46.20
N VAL A 27 -10.22 17.29 45.39
CA VAL A 27 -10.43 17.84 44.04
C VAL A 27 -10.81 19.31 44.10
N HIS A 28 -11.68 19.70 45.04
CA HIS A 28 -12.08 21.09 45.19
C HIS A 28 -10.93 21.99 45.65
N GLU A 29 -10.06 21.49 46.53
CA GLU A 29 -8.84 22.18 46.95
C GLU A 29 -7.89 22.44 45.77
N LYS A 30 -7.60 21.41 44.96
CA LYS A 30 -6.75 21.53 43.76
C LYS A 30 -7.37 22.44 42.70
N GLN A 31 -8.70 22.43 42.57
CA GLN A 31 -9.43 23.32 41.66
C GLN A 31 -9.36 24.79 42.12
N ASN A 32 -9.46 25.05 43.43
CA ASN A 32 -9.25 26.40 43.99
C ASN A 32 -7.81 26.90 43.78
N GLY A 33 -6.85 25.98 43.61
CA GLY A 33 -5.48 26.28 43.18
C GLY A 33 -5.31 26.65 41.70
N GLY A 34 -6.41 26.75 40.92
CA GLY A 34 -6.39 27.22 39.52
C GLY A 34 -6.39 26.12 38.45
N LEU A 35 -6.50 24.84 38.84
CA LEU A 35 -6.60 23.72 37.89
C LEU A 35 -8.04 23.55 37.37
N SER A 36 -8.17 23.11 36.11
CA SER A 36 -9.47 22.72 35.57
C SER A 36 -10.02 21.48 36.29
N TRP A 37 -11.34 21.38 36.44
CA TRP A 37 -12.02 20.27 37.13
C TRP A 37 -11.54 18.89 36.69
N GLY A 38 -11.39 18.67 35.37
CA GLY A 38 -10.91 17.39 34.85
C GLY A 38 -9.45 17.08 35.19
N ARG A 39 -8.56 18.09 35.20
CA ARG A 39 -7.15 17.91 35.56
C ARG A 39 -6.98 17.67 37.05
N ALA A 40 -7.68 18.46 37.88
CA ALA A 40 -7.70 18.29 39.33
C ALA A 40 -8.20 16.89 39.74
N MET A 41 -9.25 16.40 39.08
CA MET A 41 -9.79 15.06 39.30
C MET A 41 -8.79 13.95 38.94
N ASN A 42 -8.07 14.09 37.82
CA ASN A 42 -7.06 13.13 37.40
C ASN A 42 -5.82 13.15 38.30
N GLU A 43 -5.40 14.31 38.79
CA GLU A 43 -4.25 14.45 39.69
C GLU A 43 -4.52 13.79 41.04
N VAL A 44 -5.69 14.02 41.64
CA VAL A 44 -6.10 13.35 42.88
C VAL A 44 -6.25 11.83 42.70
N ARG A 45 -6.67 11.38 41.51
CA ARG A 45 -6.70 9.94 41.18
C ARG A 45 -5.30 9.34 41.17
N VAL A 46 -4.34 10.01 40.54
CA VAL A 46 -2.93 9.58 40.52
C VAL A 46 -2.36 9.59 41.92
N GLU A 47 -2.46 10.68 42.69
CA GLU A 47 -1.95 10.78 44.07
C GLU A 47 -2.46 9.63 44.96
N ARG A 48 -3.74 9.24 44.83
CA ARG A 48 -4.31 8.12 45.60
C ARG A 48 -3.82 6.75 45.11
N LEU A 49 -3.51 6.59 43.82
CA LEU A 49 -2.85 5.38 43.31
C LEU A 49 -1.40 5.27 43.83
N ILE A 50 -0.67 6.40 43.85
CA ILE A 50 0.68 6.49 44.41
C ILE A 50 0.67 6.17 45.91
N HIS A 51 -0.27 6.76 46.66
CA HIS A 51 -0.40 6.51 48.10
C HIS A 51 -0.64 5.02 48.39
N ARG A 52 -1.55 4.38 47.64
CA ARG A 52 -1.78 2.94 47.81
C ARG A 52 -0.54 2.12 47.51
N TYR A 53 0.18 2.43 46.43
CA TYR A 53 1.46 1.77 46.12
C TYR A 53 2.48 1.91 47.26
N ASN A 54 2.56 3.08 47.89
CA ASN A 54 3.47 3.32 49.02
C ASN A 54 3.01 2.61 50.31
N GLU A 55 1.70 2.44 50.52
CA GLU A 55 1.12 1.75 51.70
C GLU A 55 1.15 0.23 51.60
N SER A 56 1.01 -0.32 50.39
CA SER A 56 0.91 -1.77 50.15
C SER A 56 2.27 -2.45 49.97
N GLY A 57 3.33 -1.69 49.68
CA GLY A 57 4.74 -2.05 49.88
C GLY A 57 5.17 -3.45 49.40
N GLU A 58 5.86 -3.48 48.26
CA GLU A 58 6.76 -4.58 47.77
C GLU A 58 6.22 -5.61 46.77
N LEU A 59 5.03 -5.46 46.18
CA LEU A 59 4.61 -6.28 45.03
C LEU A 59 4.57 -5.47 43.72
N ASP A 60 5.42 -5.85 42.76
CA ASP A 60 5.58 -5.19 41.45
C ASP A 60 4.24 -5.06 40.67
N ASN A 61 3.24 -5.90 40.95
CA ASN A 61 1.88 -5.80 40.38
C ASN A 61 1.06 -4.56 40.75
N GLU A 62 1.48 -3.79 41.76
CA GLU A 62 0.71 -2.63 42.25
C GLU A 62 1.20 -1.30 41.67
N ASP A 63 2.22 -1.32 40.81
CA ASP A 63 2.65 -0.11 40.12
C ASP A 63 1.46 0.54 39.38
N PRO A 64 1.18 1.84 39.61
CA PRO A 64 0.02 2.52 39.02
C PRO A 64 -0.06 2.35 37.49
N ALA A 65 1.07 2.33 36.78
CA ALA A 65 1.09 2.16 35.33
C ALA A 65 0.72 0.74 34.90
N LEU A 66 1.14 -0.30 35.64
CA LEU A 66 0.75 -1.68 35.38
C LEU A 66 -0.71 -1.93 35.70
N VAL A 67 -1.23 -1.37 36.79
CA VAL A 67 -2.66 -1.48 37.12
C VAL A 67 -3.52 -0.93 35.98
N MET A 68 -3.13 0.21 35.43
CA MET A 68 -3.83 0.87 34.33
C MET A 68 -3.76 0.12 33.00
N LEU A 69 -2.64 -0.54 32.70
CA LEU A 69 -2.42 -1.23 31.42
C LEU A 69 -2.71 -2.73 31.46
N LYS A 70 -2.72 -3.37 32.63
CA LYS A 70 -2.91 -4.83 32.78
C LYS A 70 -4.27 -5.16 33.39
N LEU A 71 -4.61 -4.53 34.52
CA LEU A 71 -5.81 -4.86 35.30
C LEU A 71 -7.07 -4.17 34.75
N TRP A 72 -7.00 -2.89 34.38
CA TRP A 72 -8.17 -2.15 33.89
C TRP A 72 -8.75 -2.75 32.60
N PRO A 73 -7.97 -3.05 31.56
CA PRO A 73 -8.49 -3.62 30.32
C PRO A 73 -8.97 -5.07 30.49
N ALA A 74 -8.44 -5.80 31.47
CA ALA A 74 -8.82 -7.18 31.77
C ALA A 74 -10.13 -7.31 32.57
N SER A 75 -10.65 -6.21 33.12
CA SER A 75 -11.92 -6.20 33.88
C SER A 75 -13.12 -6.54 32.97
N LYS A 76 -14.14 -7.19 33.55
CA LYS A 76 -15.34 -7.66 32.82
C LYS A 76 -16.02 -6.52 32.03
N ARG A 77 -16.03 -5.31 32.60
CA ARG A 77 -16.64 -4.10 32.02
C ARG A 77 -16.10 -3.74 30.63
N PHE A 78 -14.80 -3.91 30.41
CA PHE A 78 -14.14 -3.58 29.13
C PHE A 78 -13.95 -4.80 28.25
N LYS A 79 -13.79 -5.99 28.84
CA LYS A 79 -13.72 -7.25 28.11
C LYS A 79 -15.01 -7.56 27.35
N ASP A 80 -16.17 -7.23 27.93
CA ASP A 80 -17.48 -7.48 27.32
C ASP A 80 -17.95 -6.34 26.40
N ASN A 81 -17.32 -5.15 26.46
CA ASN A 81 -17.68 -3.97 25.66
C ASN A 81 -16.43 -3.30 25.04
N PRO A 82 -15.90 -3.82 23.92
CA PRO A 82 -14.71 -3.27 23.27
C PRO A 82 -14.89 -1.82 22.76
N GLU A 83 -16.13 -1.36 22.55
CA GLU A 83 -16.43 0.02 22.13
C GLU A 83 -16.02 1.09 23.17
N LYS A 84 -15.83 0.70 24.44
CA LYS A 84 -15.42 1.62 25.52
C LYS A 84 -13.90 1.75 25.66
N LEU A 85 -13.12 0.92 24.96
CA LEU A 85 -11.66 0.93 25.02
C LEU A 85 -11.01 2.26 24.58
N PRO A 86 -11.50 2.99 23.55
CA PRO A 86 -10.93 4.29 23.20
C PRO A 86 -11.12 5.37 24.28
N GLY A 87 -12.19 5.28 25.07
CA GLY A 87 -12.42 6.15 26.23
C GLY A 87 -11.44 5.84 27.36
N LEU A 88 -11.20 4.56 27.62
CA LEU A 88 -10.19 4.10 28.57
C LEU A 88 -8.78 4.55 28.16
N GLU A 89 -8.43 4.43 26.88
CA GLU A 89 -7.14 4.87 26.35
C GLU A 89 -6.85 6.35 26.62
N LYS A 90 -7.84 7.23 26.39
CA LYS A 90 -7.69 8.67 26.66
C LYS A 90 -7.46 8.95 28.14
N LEU A 91 -8.22 8.28 29.01
CA LEU A 91 -8.07 8.40 30.46
C LEU A 91 -6.68 7.90 30.90
N VAL A 92 -6.27 6.73 30.43
CA VAL A 92 -4.96 6.14 30.72
C VAL A 92 -3.83 7.06 30.25
N ASN A 93 -3.93 7.66 29.07
CA ASN A 93 -2.93 8.59 28.56
C ASN A 93 -2.81 9.88 29.40
N GLN A 94 -3.94 10.45 29.84
CA GLN A 94 -3.93 11.63 30.71
C GLN A 94 -3.32 11.34 32.08
N LEU A 95 -3.69 10.21 32.68
CA LEU A 95 -3.18 9.79 33.98
C LEU A 95 -1.70 9.39 33.91
N LEU A 96 -1.25 8.69 32.85
CA LEU A 96 0.17 8.41 32.62
C LEU A 96 1.00 9.69 32.44
N GLY A 97 0.44 10.70 31.76
CA GLY A 97 1.09 12.01 31.63
C GLY A 97 1.41 12.63 32.99
N ILE A 98 0.45 12.61 33.92
CA ILE A 98 0.61 13.10 35.29
C ILE A 98 1.58 12.20 36.08
N LEU A 99 1.51 10.88 35.90
CA LEU A 99 2.40 9.92 36.54
C LEU A 99 3.88 10.16 36.18
N PHE A 100 4.17 10.48 34.92
CA PHE A 100 5.54 10.79 34.49
C PHE A 100 6.11 12.07 35.10
N GLU A 101 5.24 13.00 35.53
CA GLU A 101 5.61 14.26 36.21
C GLU A 101 5.67 14.11 37.74
N SER A 102 5.24 12.95 38.27
CA SER A 102 5.22 12.67 39.71
C SER A 102 6.55 12.15 40.24
N GLU A 103 6.72 12.20 41.56
CA GLU A 103 7.91 11.74 42.29
C GLU A 103 8.28 10.27 42.04
N LEU A 104 7.31 9.44 41.64
CA LEU A 104 7.52 8.02 41.31
C LEU A 104 8.40 7.78 40.09
N ASN A 105 8.52 8.77 39.20
CA ASN A 105 9.42 8.72 38.06
C ASN A 105 10.78 9.39 38.34
N SER A 106 11.10 9.69 39.61
CA SER A 106 12.42 10.19 39.98
C SER A 106 13.50 9.18 39.55
N GLY A 107 14.46 9.63 38.75
CA GLY A 107 15.51 8.78 38.18
C GLY A 107 15.13 7.97 36.93
N ASN A 108 14.06 8.33 36.20
CA ASN A 108 13.65 7.68 34.95
C ASN A 108 13.35 6.17 35.08
N ARG A 109 12.78 5.76 36.23
CA ARG A 109 12.46 4.35 36.53
C ARG A 109 11.70 3.65 35.39
N TYR A 110 10.75 4.33 34.74
CA TYR A 110 9.91 3.75 33.69
C TYR A 110 10.64 3.49 32.36
N GLU A 111 11.85 3.99 32.14
CA GLU A 111 12.62 3.73 30.92
C GLU A 111 13.16 2.29 30.84
N SER A 112 13.39 1.65 31.99
CA SER A 112 13.91 0.28 32.09
C SER A 112 12.95 -0.67 32.83
N PHE A 113 11.74 -0.19 33.14
CA PHE A 113 10.78 -0.94 33.94
C PHE A 113 10.25 -2.18 33.19
N ARG A 114 10.31 -3.33 33.88
CA ARG A 114 9.83 -4.62 33.41
C ARG A 114 8.91 -5.24 34.45
N ASP A 115 7.81 -5.82 33.99
CA ASP A 115 6.92 -6.62 34.83
C ASP A 115 7.60 -7.96 35.18
N ARG A 116 8.22 -8.04 36.36
CA ARG A 116 8.92 -9.25 36.82
C ARG A 116 7.98 -10.40 37.19
N GLU A 117 6.70 -10.13 37.38
CA GLU A 117 5.69 -11.13 37.70
C GLU A 117 5.17 -11.84 36.45
N ASP A 118 5.15 -11.14 35.31
CA ASP A 118 4.90 -11.77 34.04
C ASP A 118 6.10 -12.65 33.63
N LYS A 119 5.81 -13.91 33.30
CA LYS A 119 6.82 -14.87 32.84
C LYS A 119 7.52 -14.42 31.55
N THR A 120 6.96 -13.45 30.81
CA THR A 120 7.59 -12.85 29.63
C THR A 120 8.34 -11.54 29.90
N GLU A 121 8.37 -11.02 31.14
CA GLU A 121 9.00 -9.74 31.48
C GLU A 121 8.59 -8.60 30.53
N LYS A 122 7.30 -8.44 30.28
CA LYS A 122 6.77 -7.40 29.39
C LYS A 122 7.05 -6.00 29.96
N THR A 123 7.39 -5.06 29.08
CA THR A 123 7.46 -3.63 29.43
C THR A 123 6.09 -2.97 29.27
N LEU A 124 5.93 -1.75 29.78
CA LEU A 124 4.71 -0.95 29.59
C LEU A 124 4.36 -0.77 28.10
N LEU A 125 5.37 -0.64 27.23
CA LEU A 125 5.17 -0.52 25.79
C LEU A 125 4.67 -1.81 25.15
N HIS A 126 5.08 -2.98 25.64
CA HIS A 126 4.57 -4.27 25.17
C HIS A 126 3.07 -4.42 25.48
N TYR A 127 2.63 -4.01 26.67
CA TYR A 127 1.21 -4.02 27.03
C TYR A 127 0.40 -3.01 26.21
N ALA A 128 0.88 -1.79 26.04
CA ALA A 128 0.22 -0.79 25.19
C ALA A 128 0.09 -1.25 23.72
N ALA A 129 1.11 -1.95 23.20
CA ALA A 129 1.13 -2.50 21.86
C ALA A 129 0.14 -3.67 21.67
N GLU A 130 0.06 -4.58 22.64
CA GLU A 130 -0.87 -5.71 22.64
C GLU A 130 -2.34 -5.25 22.72
N LEU A 131 -2.61 -4.20 23.49
CA LEU A 131 -3.94 -3.60 23.62
C LEU A 131 -4.35 -2.70 22.46
N GLY A 132 -3.39 -2.25 21.64
CA GLY A 132 -3.64 -1.33 20.54
C GLY A 132 -3.89 0.13 20.97
N PHE A 133 -3.36 0.57 22.12
CA PHE A 133 -3.51 1.94 22.63
C PHE A 133 -2.51 2.91 21.98
N LEU A 134 -2.94 3.64 20.95
CA LEU A 134 -2.10 4.54 20.15
C LEU A 134 -1.56 5.75 20.92
N HIS A 135 -2.40 6.49 21.63
CA HIS A 135 -2.03 7.71 22.35
C HIS A 135 -1.05 7.40 23.46
N VAL A 136 -1.30 6.31 24.19
CA VAL A 136 -0.41 5.79 25.23
C VAL A 136 0.93 5.37 24.62
N THR A 137 0.91 4.65 23.51
CA THR A 137 2.14 4.27 22.79
C THR A 137 2.94 5.50 22.36
N LYS A 138 2.28 6.54 21.83
CA LYS A 138 2.94 7.81 21.45
C LYS A 138 3.58 8.51 22.65
N ALA A 139 2.87 8.58 23.77
CA ALA A 139 3.38 9.20 25.00
C ALA A 139 4.59 8.43 25.55
N LEU A 140 4.50 7.09 25.59
CA LEU A 140 5.58 6.21 26.04
C LEU A 140 6.82 6.33 25.15
N VAL A 141 6.66 6.34 23.82
CA VAL A 141 7.81 6.46 22.90
C VAL A 141 8.44 7.85 22.97
N LYS A 142 7.64 8.92 23.14
CA LYS A 142 8.14 10.30 23.25
C LYS A 142 8.91 10.53 24.55
N ARG A 143 8.42 9.98 25.68
CA ARG A 143 9.02 10.17 27.01
C ARG A 143 10.10 9.12 27.33
N CYS A 144 9.96 7.88 26.84
CA CYS A 144 10.85 6.75 27.11
C CYS A 144 11.24 5.99 25.81
N PRO A 145 12.10 6.56 24.95
CA PRO A 145 12.56 5.93 23.71
C PRO A 145 13.23 4.54 23.84
N PRO A 146 14.00 4.23 24.92
CA PRO A 146 14.69 2.93 25.05
C PRO A 146 13.77 1.71 24.99
N LEU A 147 12.51 1.86 25.41
CA LEU A 147 11.50 0.79 25.44
C LEU A 147 11.19 0.18 24.05
N LEU A 148 11.54 0.87 22.95
CA LEU A 148 11.34 0.39 21.58
C LEU A 148 12.22 -0.82 21.21
N VAL A 149 13.40 -0.92 21.81
CA VAL A 149 14.42 -1.94 21.47
C VAL A 149 14.39 -3.11 22.45
N GLU A 150 13.73 -2.93 23.59
CA GLU A 150 13.60 -3.95 24.63
C GLU A 150 12.81 -5.17 24.16
N LEU A 151 13.35 -6.35 24.42
CA LEU A 151 12.79 -7.64 24.05
C LEU A 151 12.16 -8.32 25.28
N THR A 152 11.01 -8.97 25.09
CA THR A 152 10.45 -9.86 26.13
C THR A 152 11.40 -11.04 26.40
N ARG A 153 11.31 -11.65 27.59
CA ARG A 153 12.11 -12.83 27.92
C ARG A 153 11.56 -14.07 27.22
N SER A 154 12.43 -14.82 26.55
CA SER A 154 12.07 -16.07 25.86
C SER A 154 11.69 -17.17 26.84
N GLN A 155 10.61 -17.90 26.57
CA GLN A 155 10.14 -19.04 27.36
C GLN A 155 10.40 -20.36 26.66
N LEU A 156 10.90 -21.36 27.41
CA LEU A 156 11.09 -22.72 26.90
C LEU A 156 9.78 -23.52 26.79
N ARG A 157 8.72 -23.20 27.56
CA ARG A 157 7.42 -23.90 27.51
C ARG A 157 6.23 -22.99 27.86
N PRO A 158 5.24 -22.81 26.95
CA PRO A 158 5.32 -23.13 25.51
C PRO A 158 6.51 -22.35 24.89
N HIS A 159 7.10 -22.85 23.79
CA HIS A 159 8.23 -22.19 23.12
C HIS A 159 7.80 -20.81 22.59
N LYS A 160 7.78 -19.79 23.46
CA LYS A 160 7.45 -18.41 23.13
C LYS A 160 8.75 -17.63 23.08
N ARG A 161 9.06 -17.10 21.91
CA ARG A 161 10.27 -16.34 21.69
C ARG A 161 10.18 -14.96 22.38
N ALA A 162 11.34 -14.40 22.68
CA ALA A 162 11.52 -12.98 22.90
C ALA A 162 10.98 -12.18 21.69
N MET A 163 10.02 -11.29 21.97
CA MET A 163 9.30 -10.47 21.01
C MET A 163 9.55 -8.99 21.27
N LEU A 164 9.54 -8.20 20.21
CA LEU A 164 9.53 -6.72 20.29
C LEU A 164 8.10 -6.21 20.51
N PRO A 165 7.92 -4.97 21.01
CA PRO A 165 6.59 -4.36 21.13
C PRO A 165 5.86 -4.32 19.78
N VAL A 166 6.60 -4.09 18.69
CA VAL A 166 6.05 -4.07 17.32
C VAL A 166 5.56 -5.44 16.89
N GLU A 167 6.27 -6.51 17.28
CA GLU A 167 5.86 -7.87 16.95
C GLU A 167 4.54 -8.24 17.66
N LEU A 168 4.34 -7.77 18.89
CA LEU A 168 3.06 -7.92 19.60
C LEU A 168 1.93 -7.12 18.94
N ALA A 169 2.20 -5.89 18.50
CA ALA A 169 1.23 -5.09 17.75
C ALA A 169 0.83 -5.75 16.41
N LEU A 170 1.80 -6.36 15.71
CA LEU A 170 1.55 -7.11 14.47
C LEU A 170 0.69 -8.35 14.71
N ILE A 171 0.94 -9.09 15.79
CA ILE A 171 0.13 -10.26 16.19
C ILE A 171 -1.27 -9.83 16.61
N GLY A 172 -1.41 -8.70 17.31
CA GLY A 172 -2.67 -8.11 17.75
C GLY A 172 -3.49 -7.41 16.65
N GLU A 173 -3.00 -7.39 15.39
CA GLU A 173 -3.62 -6.69 14.25
C GLU A 173 -3.91 -5.20 14.50
N SER A 174 -3.12 -4.52 15.35
CA SER A 174 -3.33 -3.12 15.72
C SER A 174 -2.63 -2.17 14.73
N ASP A 175 -3.29 -1.91 13.59
CA ASP A 175 -2.70 -1.19 12.45
C ASP A 175 -2.09 0.18 12.80
N GLU A 176 -2.75 0.99 13.62
CA GLU A 176 -2.24 2.33 13.93
C GLU A 176 -1.01 2.29 14.82
N VAL A 177 -1.00 1.37 15.78
CA VAL A 177 0.10 1.20 16.74
C VAL A 177 1.31 0.55 16.06
N ALA A 178 1.08 -0.50 15.28
CA ALA A 178 2.12 -1.16 14.50
C ALA A 178 2.74 -0.18 13.48
N ALA A 179 1.94 0.61 12.77
CA ALA A 179 2.44 1.64 11.85
C ALA A 179 3.28 2.70 12.56
N TYR A 180 2.81 3.22 13.70
CA TYR A 180 3.54 4.22 14.47
C TYR A 180 4.87 3.68 15.00
N LEU A 181 4.86 2.51 15.63
CA LEU A 181 6.07 1.89 16.15
C LEU A 181 7.07 1.57 15.03
N THR A 182 6.61 1.05 13.89
CA THR A 182 7.45 0.80 12.71
C THR A 182 8.12 2.09 12.22
N ARG A 183 7.40 3.22 12.24
CA ARG A 183 7.96 4.54 11.88
C ARG A 183 8.98 5.07 12.88
N MET A 184 8.88 4.69 14.15
CA MET A 184 9.83 5.11 15.19
C MET A 184 11.06 4.21 15.27
N MET A 185 10.97 2.96 14.81
CA MET A 185 12.12 2.06 14.74
C MET A 185 13.16 2.48 13.70
N TRP A 186 14.41 2.10 13.95
CA TRP A 186 15.50 2.16 12.97
C TRP A 186 15.21 1.27 11.76
N HIS A 187 15.56 1.74 10.56
CA HIS A 187 15.29 1.04 9.30
C HIS A 187 15.92 -0.37 9.25
N GLU A 188 17.15 -0.53 9.76
CA GLU A 188 17.80 -1.85 9.85
C GLU A 188 17.06 -2.81 10.77
N SER A 189 16.50 -2.33 11.88
CA SER A 189 15.72 -3.17 12.80
C SER A 189 14.43 -3.66 12.15
N VAL A 190 13.76 -2.79 11.39
CA VAL A 190 12.58 -3.16 10.59
C VAL A 190 12.97 -4.14 9.48
N LYS A 191 14.09 -3.92 8.79
CA LYS A 191 14.62 -4.83 7.77
C LYS A 191 14.85 -6.24 8.34
N LYS A 192 15.52 -6.34 9.50
CA LYS A 192 15.79 -7.62 10.19
C LYS A 192 14.52 -8.40 10.56
N LEU A 193 13.41 -7.71 10.80
CA LEU A 193 12.13 -8.33 11.12
C LEU A 193 11.49 -9.02 9.90
N PHE A 194 11.73 -8.49 8.70
CA PHE A 194 11.19 -9.01 7.45
C PHE A 194 12.21 -9.78 6.60
N SER A 195 13.49 -9.78 6.96
CA SER A 195 14.54 -10.51 6.25
C SER A 195 14.68 -11.97 6.71
N PRO A 196 15.16 -12.87 5.83
CA PRO A 196 15.41 -14.26 6.20
C PRO A 196 16.58 -14.36 7.18
N ARG A 197 16.56 -15.40 8.02
CA ARG A 197 17.62 -15.64 9.02
C ARG A 197 18.65 -16.63 8.48
N PRO A 198 19.96 -16.35 8.63
CA PRO A 198 20.97 -17.38 8.49
C PRO A 198 20.88 -18.34 9.68
N ASP A 199 20.91 -19.65 9.43
CA ASP A 199 21.17 -20.65 10.47
C ASP A 199 22.68 -20.80 10.63
N ASP A 200 23.18 -20.82 11.87
CA ASP A 200 24.62 -20.78 12.21
C ASP A 200 25.43 -22.00 11.74
N GLU A 201 24.78 -23.09 11.28
CA GLU A 201 25.50 -24.32 10.93
C GLU A 201 25.15 -24.94 9.57
N THR A 202 24.08 -24.52 8.89
CA THR A 202 23.76 -25.02 7.54
C THR A 202 23.11 -23.94 6.70
N THR A 203 23.33 -24.01 5.39
CA THR A 203 22.83 -23.10 4.33
C THR A 203 21.30 -23.12 4.15
N ASN A 204 20.55 -23.37 5.23
CA ASN A 204 19.11 -23.40 5.31
C ASN A 204 18.60 -22.01 5.74
N SER A 205 18.14 -21.18 4.81
CA SER A 205 17.50 -19.91 5.19
C SER A 205 16.12 -20.19 5.78
N LYS A 206 15.95 -20.02 7.09
CA LYS A 206 14.61 -20.03 7.72
C LYS A 206 13.76 -18.88 7.13
N PRO A 207 12.43 -19.08 7.00
CA PRO A 207 11.55 -17.99 6.59
C PRO A 207 11.70 -16.78 7.53
N SER A 208 11.37 -15.60 7.03
CA SER A 208 11.32 -14.39 7.85
C SER A 208 10.36 -14.59 9.02
N LEU A 209 10.60 -13.81 10.07
CA LEU A 209 9.79 -13.81 11.28
C LEU A 209 8.32 -13.50 11.01
N PHE A 210 8.11 -12.45 10.23
CA PHE A 210 6.85 -12.04 9.70
C PHE A 210 7.00 -11.97 8.20
N SER A 211 6.10 -12.61 7.47
CA SER A 211 6.01 -12.40 6.03
C SER A 211 5.31 -11.07 5.78
N LEU A 212 5.91 -10.16 5.02
CA LEU A 212 5.20 -8.95 4.59
C LEU A 212 3.91 -9.34 3.84
N ASN A 213 3.92 -10.49 3.15
CA ASN A 213 2.77 -11.05 2.48
C ASN A 213 1.57 -11.26 3.42
N SER A 214 1.76 -11.88 4.60
CA SER A 214 0.66 -12.08 5.56
C SER A 214 0.06 -10.76 6.07
N ILE A 215 0.89 -9.72 6.20
CA ILE A 215 0.42 -8.38 6.59
C ILE A 215 -0.39 -7.75 5.46
N ILE A 216 0.07 -7.86 4.21
CA ILE A 216 -0.65 -7.32 3.03
C ILE A 216 -1.99 -8.03 2.82
N THR A 217 -2.08 -9.34 3.10
CA THR A 217 -3.36 -10.07 3.02
C THR A 217 -4.39 -9.60 4.03
N ASN A 218 -3.95 -9.00 5.15
CA ASN A 218 -4.86 -8.52 6.17
C ASN A 218 -5.42 -7.14 5.77
N ILE A 219 -6.74 -7.07 5.59
CA ILE A 219 -7.44 -5.83 5.19
C ILE A 219 -7.32 -4.73 6.26
N LYS A 220 -7.10 -5.11 7.53
CA LYS A 220 -6.98 -4.14 8.64
C LYS A 220 -5.63 -3.43 8.69
N MET A 221 -4.56 -4.03 8.18
CA MET A 221 -3.17 -3.55 8.39
C MET A 221 -2.64 -2.60 7.31
N LYS A 222 -3.49 -1.71 6.78
CA LYS A 222 -3.14 -0.88 5.61
C LYS A 222 -2.06 0.16 5.92
N LYS A 223 -2.14 0.83 7.07
CA LYS A 223 -1.18 1.87 7.47
C LYS A 223 0.18 1.28 7.78
N THR A 224 0.20 0.06 8.35
CA THR A 224 1.42 -0.67 8.68
C THR A 224 2.19 -1.05 7.43
N VAL A 225 1.52 -1.51 6.36
CA VAL A 225 2.17 -1.78 5.07
C VAL A 225 2.87 -0.53 4.55
N VAL A 226 2.21 0.63 4.60
CA VAL A 226 2.81 1.91 4.16
C VAL A 226 3.99 2.28 5.06
N ALA A 227 3.87 2.15 6.39
CA ALA A 227 4.95 2.42 7.33
C ALA A 227 6.19 1.53 7.13
N VAL A 228 5.99 0.25 6.78
CA VAL A 228 7.09 -0.65 6.43
C VAL A 228 7.76 -0.20 5.13
N LEU A 229 6.97 0.22 4.13
CA LEU A 229 7.49 0.76 2.87
C LEU A 229 8.25 2.08 3.06
N ASP A 230 7.78 2.96 3.95
CA ASP A 230 8.47 4.22 4.32
C ASP A 230 9.90 3.91 4.81
N LYS A 231 10.07 2.82 5.58
CA LYS A 231 11.37 2.37 6.11
C LYS A 231 12.26 1.64 5.10
N MET A 232 11.76 1.37 3.89
CA MET A 232 12.57 0.85 2.78
C MET A 232 13.30 1.95 1.99
N VAL A 233 13.06 3.23 2.31
CA VAL A 233 13.76 4.37 1.74
C VAL A 233 14.75 4.91 2.76
N ASN A 234 16.05 4.75 2.49
CA ASN A 234 17.09 5.29 3.36
C ASN A 234 17.71 6.54 2.72
N PRO A 235 17.55 7.73 3.31
CA PRO A 235 18.29 8.91 2.87
C PRO A 235 19.78 8.71 3.13
N HIS A 236 20.60 9.09 2.16
CA HIS A 236 22.05 9.01 2.25
C HIS A 236 22.67 10.37 1.99
N TRP A 237 23.59 10.71 2.90
CA TRP A 237 24.44 11.88 2.83
C TRP A 237 25.86 11.39 2.50
N PRO A 238 26.31 11.54 1.23
CA PRO A 238 27.59 10.99 0.77
C PRO A 238 28.81 11.53 1.52
N TYR A 239 28.67 12.74 2.08
CA TYR A 239 29.71 13.44 2.83
C TYR A 239 29.79 13.03 4.31
N LEU A 240 28.84 12.24 4.82
CA LEU A 240 28.87 11.77 6.20
C LEU A 240 29.68 10.47 6.33
N PRO A 241 30.56 10.37 7.34
CA PRO A 241 31.24 9.11 7.64
C PRO A 241 30.21 8.03 7.99
N LYS A 242 30.37 6.81 7.45
CA LYS A 242 29.47 5.69 7.74
C LYS A 242 29.56 5.32 9.23
N ARG A 243 28.41 5.18 9.88
CA ARG A 243 28.35 4.54 11.20
C ARG A 243 28.79 3.09 11.07
N LYS A 244 29.65 2.64 11.99
CA LYS A 244 30.17 1.27 12.04
C LYS A 244 29.50 0.54 13.20
N ASP A 245 29.33 -0.77 13.07
CA ASP A 245 28.80 -1.62 14.16
C ASP A 245 29.79 -1.72 15.33
N THR A 246 31.08 -1.57 15.04
CA THR A 246 32.18 -1.52 16.02
C THR A 246 33.13 -0.39 15.66
N TYR A 247 33.37 0.52 16.61
CA TYR A 247 34.33 1.61 16.49
C TYR A 247 35.67 1.21 17.10
N VAL A 248 36.77 1.70 16.54
CA VAL A 248 38.12 1.38 17.02
C VAL A 248 38.44 2.17 18.29
N SER A 249 37.85 3.37 18.43
CA SER A 249 38.00 4.26 19.57
C SER A 249 36.65 4.91 19.93
N GLN A 250 36.48 5.25 21.20
CA GLN A 250 35.36 6.04 21.69
C GLN A 250 35.35 7.46 21.08
N GLU A 251 36.53 8.04 20.82
CA GLU A 251 36.68 9.33 20.12
C GLU A 251 36.27 9.24 18.64
N GLU A 252 36.53 8.10 17.97
CA GLU A 252 36.07 7.87 16.58
C GLU A 252 34.54 7.84 16.55
N LYS A 253 33.93 7.17 17.53
CA LYS A 253 32.48 7.11 17.69
C LYS A 253 31.91 8.50 17.94
N GLU A 254 32.48 9.27 18.87
CA GLU A 254 32.03 10.62 19.23
C GLU A 254 32.22 11.62 18.10
N GLY A 255 33.34 11.55 17.38
CA GLY A 255 33.59 12.36 16.19
C GLY A 255 32.57 12.08 15.10
N ILE A 256 32.36 10.81 14.76
CA ILE A 256 31.35 10.39 13.78
C ILE A 256 29.96 10.82 14.25
N GLU A 257 29.58 10.54 15.48
CA GLU A 257 28.29 10.87 16.06
C GLU A 257 28.05 12.39 16.14
N GLY A 258 29.10 13.18 16.39
CA GLY A 258 29.12 14.63 16.30
C GLY A 258 28.83 15.14 14.90
N VAL A 259 29.46 14.59 13.85
CA VAL A 259 29.12 14.93 12.45
C VAL A 259 27.69 14.51 12.10
N TRP A 260 27.21 13.40 12.64
CA TRP A 260 25.81 12.98 12.49
C TRP A 260 24.82 13.83 13.30
N LYS A 261 25.27 14.72 14.19
CA LYS A 261 24.40 15.71 14.87
C LYS A 261 24.28 17.00 14.06
N THR A 262 25.22 17.30 13.17
CA THR A 262 25.29 18.55 12.37
C THR A 262 24.76 18.39 10.93
N ILE A 263 23.99 17.34 10.65
CA ILE A 263 23.52 16.98 9.30
C ILE A 263 22.74 18.15 8.67
N PRO A 264 23.07 18.56 7.43
CA PRO A 264 22.21 19.43 6.61
C PRO A 264 20.84 18.80 6.39
N GLU A 265 19.80 19.63 6.30
CA GLU A 265 18.41 19.16 6.30
C GLU A 265 18.07 18.17 5.17
N ASP A 266 18.75 18.26 4.02
CA ASP A 266 18.32 17.60 2.79
C ASP A 266 19.32 16.53 2.28
N PRO A 267 18.89 15.26 2.11
CA PRO A 267 19.71 14.18 1.55
C PRO A 267 19.74 14.21 0.02
N LEU A 268 20.93 14.14 -0.56
CA LEU A 268 21.14 14.18 -2.02
C LEU A 268 20.68 12.91 -2.74
N ASN A 269 20.88 11.76 -2.09
CA ASN A 269 20.58 10.45 -2.64
C ASN A 269 19.75 9.62 -1.67
N TYR A 270 18.93 8.75 -2.22
CA TYR A 270 18.14 7.79 -1.46
C TYR A 270 18.50 6.38 -1.90
N TRP A 271 18.72 5.49 -0.93
CA TRP A 271 18.83 4.07 -1.18
C TRP A 271 17.45 3.42 -1.02
N PHE A 272 16.99 2.79 -2.09
CA PHE A 272 15.73 2.07 -2.12
C PHE A 272 15.98 0.58 -1.96
N HIS A 273 15.43 -0.03 -0.92
CA HIS A 273 15.52 -1.47 -0.70
C HIS A 273 14.35 -2.20 -1.40
N TYR A 274 14.66 -3.14 -2.29
CA TYR A 274 13.66 -3.95 -3.01
C TYR A 274 13.57 -5.39 -2.50
N ALA A 275 14.56 -5.84 -1.74
CA ALA A 275 14.70 -7.20 -1.25
C ALA A 275 13.42 -7.79 -0.64
N ILE A 276 12.73 -7.02 0.21
CA ILE A 276 11.51 -7.47 0.91
C ILE A 276 10.32 -7.61 -0.08
N LEU A 277 10.23 -6.73 -1.09
CA LEU A 277 9.16 -6.79 -2.10
C LEU A 277 9.32 -7.98 -3.05
N ASP A 278 10.57 -8.39 -3.29
CA ASP A 278 10.94 -9.52 -4.13
C ASP A 278 11.11 -10.82 -3.37
N SER A 279 10.76 -10.87 -2.10
CA SER A 279 10.80 -12.07 -1.26
C SER A 279 9.60 -13.02 -1.49
N ASP A 280 9.81 -14.33 -1.28
CA ASP A 280 8.74 -15.34 -1.41
C ASP A 280 7.67 -15.21 -0.30
N GLU A 281 6.66 -16.09 -0.31
CA GLU A 281 5.60 -16.07 0.71
C GLU A 281 6.15 -16.17 2.15
N GLY A 282 7.32 -16.78 2.33
CA GLY A 282 8.02 -16.90 3.60
C GLY A 282 9.10 -15.84 3.83
N GLY A 283 9.16 -14.77 3.04
CA GLY A 283 10.15 -13.70 3.20
C GLY A 283 11.59 -14.07 2.84
N ARG A 284 11.82 -15.16 2.10
CA ARG A 284 13.15 -15.56 1.63
C ARG A 284 13.56 -14.79 0.38
N LEU A 285 14.84 -14.48 0.29
CA LEU A 285 15.41 -13.73 -0.83
C LEU A 285 15.80 -14.65 -2.00
N PRO A 286 15.69 -14.19 -3.27
CA PRO A 286 16.11 -14.94 -4.44
C PRO A 286 17.61 -15.28 -4.46
N LYS A 287 18.44 -14.35 -3.99
CA LYS A 287 19.90 -14.52 -3.86
C LYS A 287 20.34 -14.32 -2.42
N VAL A 288 21.30 -15.11 -1.97
CA VAL A 288 21.89 -15.02 -0.63
C VAL A 288 23.41 -14.84 -0.78
N LEU A 289 23.99 -14.00 0.09
CA LEU A 289 25.44 -13.86 0.22
C LEU A 289 26.03 -15.09 0.92
N LEU A 290 27.04 -15.72 0.30
CA LEU A 290 27.82 -16.78 0.95
C LEU A 290 28.73 -16.19 2.05
N SER A 291 28.88 -16.90 3.18
CA SER A 291 29.90 -16.60 4.21
C SER A 291 31.28 -16.52 3.56
N GLY A 292 31.79 -15.30 3.40
CA GLY A 292 32.95 -14.97 2.57
C GLY A 292 32.80 -13.68 1.75
N GLY A 293 31.64 -13.03 1.76
CA GLY A 293 31.46 -11.61 1.46
C GLY A 293 31.49 -11.18 -0.01
N HIS A 294 31.85 -12.06 -0.96
CA HIS A 294 32.08 -11.62 -2.35
C HIS A 294 31.34 -12.40 -3.45
N LYS A 295 30.58 -13.46 -3.14
CA LYS A 295 29.80 -14.20 -4.15
C LYS A 295 28.34 -14.36 -3.73
N GLU A 296 27.45 -13.73 -4.49
CA GLU A 296 26.01 -14.00 -4.45
C GLU A 296 25.76 -15.38 -5.06
N SER A 297 24.98 -16.21 -4.38
CA SER A 297 24.53 -17.50 -4.91
C SER A 297 23.01 -17.58 -4.91
N ASP A 298 22.47 -18.33 -5.87
CA ASP A 298 21.03 -18.56 -5.98
C ASP A 298 20.55 -19.36 -4.77
N ASN A 299 19.48 -18.87 -4.13
CA ASN A 299 18.92 -19.53 -2.96
C ASN A 299 18.14 -20.78 -3.36
N LYS A 300 18.65 -21.97 -3.00
CA LYS A 300 18.00 -23.26 -3.29
C LYS A 300 16.61 -23.41 -2.65
N TYR A 301 16.35 -22.70 -1.56
CA TYR A 301 15.10 -22.78 -0.80
C TYR A 301 14.08 -21.70 -1.18
N PHE A 302 14.44 -20.83 -2.13
CA PHE A 302 13.56 -19.79 -2.63
C PHE A 302 12.53 -20.38 -3.59
N LYS A 303 11.25 -20.19 -3.26
CA LYS A 303 10.15 -20.63 -4.12
C LYS A 303 9.79 -19.55 -5.11
N TRP A 304 10.34 -19.64 -6.31
CA TRP A 304 10.11 -18.65 -7.37
C TRP A 304 8.66 -18.60 -7.89
N ARG A 305 7.88 -19.67 -7.73
CA ARG A 305 6.46 -19.75 -8.12
C ARG A 305 5.49 -19.09 -7.13
N ASP A 306 5.97 -18.81 -5.92
CA ASP A 306 5.14 -18.24 -4.86
C ASP A 306 4.80 -16.78 -5.16
N LYS A 307 3.66 -16.31 -4.61
CA LYS A 307 3.19 -14.95 -4.83
C LYS A 307 4.17 -13.96 -4.21
N SER A 308 4.67 -13.02 -5.00
CA SER A 308 5.51 -11.93 -4.48
C SER A 308 4.69 -10.96 -3.64
N CYS A 309 5.34 -10.29 -2.69
CA CYS A 309 4.73 -9.17 -1.95
C CYS A 309 4.20 -8.10 -2.93
N LEU A 310 4.91 -7.86 -4.04
CA LEU A 310 4.46 -6.96 -5.11
C LEU A 310 3.13 -7.41 -5.76
N HIS A 311 2.98 -8.70 -6.07
CA HIS A 311 1.71 -9.25 -6.60
C HIS A 311 0.57 -9.05 -5.61
N MET A 312 0.87 -9.20 -4.32
CA MET A 312 -0.11 -9.13 -3.25
C MET A 312 -0.53 -7.68 -2.96
N ILE A 313 0.39 -6.72 -3.06
CA ILE A 313 0.08 -5.29 -3.03
C ILE A 313 -0.86 -4.93 -4.20
N ALA A 314 -0.59 -5.42 -5.41
CA ALA A 314 -1.42 -5.13 -6.58
C ALA A 314 -2.85 -5.69 -6.45
N LYS A 315 -3.01 -6.85 -5.80
CA LYS A 315 -4.31 -7.45 -5.52
C LYS A 315 -5.01 -6.82 -4.30
N SER A 316 -4.25 -6.15 -3.43
CA SER A 316 -4.80 -5.46 -2.27
C SER A 316 -5.52 -4.17 -2.69
N ASN A 317 -6.57 -3.79 -1.97
CA ASN A 317 -7.26 -2.50 -2.17
C ASN A 317 -6.51 -1.32 -1.51
N ASN A 318 -5.19 -1.45 -1.28
CA ASN A 318 -4.36 -0.42 -0.66
C ASN A 318 -3.73 0.48 -1.73
N LYS A 319 -4.47 1.53 -2.13
CA LYS A 319 -4.03 2.48 -3.16
C LYS A 319 -2.76 3.23 -2.74
N GLU A 320 -2.62 3.56 -1.46
CA GLU A 320 -1.46 4.29 -0.93
C GLU A 320 -0.17 3.46 -1.06
N ALA A 321 -0.22 2.17 -0.69
CA ALA A 321 0.93 1.27 -0.84
C ALA A 321 1.34 1.08 -2.31
N LEU A 322 0.38 1.04 -3.24
CA LEU A 322 0.65 0.96 -4.68
C LEU A 322 1.28 2.25 -5.23
N GLN A 323 0.86 3.41 -4.72
CA GLN A 323 1.42 4.71 -5.12
C GLN A 323 2.75 5.02 -4.45
N HIS A 324 3.18 4.20 -3.48
CA HIS A 324 4.42 4.41 -2.75
C HIS A 324 5.64 4.42 -3.69
N PRO A 325 6.61 5.35 -3.51
CA PRO A 325 7.76 5.49 -4.39
C PRO A 325 8.56 4.20 -4.57
N VAL A 326 8.78 3.42 -3.50
CA VAL A 326 9.56 2.16 -3.56
C VAL A 326 8.95 1.15 -4.51
N VAL A 327 7.63 0.99 -4.44
CA VAL A 327 6.88 0.05 -5.29
C VAL A 327 6.97 0.50 -6.74
N ARG A 328 6.76 1.79 -7.00
CA ARG A 328 6.85 2.38 -8.35
C ARG A 328 8.23 2.24 -8.97
N MET A 329 9.28 2.50 -8.20
CA MET A 329 10.66 2.38 -8.68
C MET A 329 11.03 0.95 -9.03
N LEU A 330 10.63 0.01 -8.18
CA LEU A 330 10.81 -1.42 -8.47
C LEU A 330 10.12 -1.83 -9.77
N ILE A 331 8.87 -1.40 -9.98
CA ILE A 331 8.10 -1.72 -11.19
C ILE A 331 8.79 -1.14 -12.42
N LYS A 332 9.25 0.12 -12.36
CA LYS A 332 9.95 0.76 -13.49
C LYS A 332 11.24 0.02 -13.83
N THR A 333 12.04 -0.34 -12.81
CA THR A 333 13.30 -1.06 -12.99
C THR A 333 13.06 -2.44 -13.61
N LYS A 334 12.06 -3.19 -13.15
CA LYS A 334 11.70 -4.50 -13.74
C LYS A 334 11.12 -4.38 -15.15
N TRP A 335 10.27 -3.38 -15.38
CA TRP A 335 9.68 -3.12 -16.68
C TRP A 335 10.74 -2.81 -17.74
N LYS A 336 11.72 -1.97 -17.39
CA LYS A 336 12.86 -1.64 -18.26
C LYS A 336 13.79 -2.83 -18.48
N SER A 337 13.96 -3.69 -17.48
CA SER A 337 14.91 -4.81 -17.54
C SER A 337 14.40 -5.95 -18.43
N TYR A 338 13.13 -6.33 -18.31
CA TYR A 338 12.58 -7.45 -19.09
C TYR A 338 11.11 -7.29 -19.49
N GLY A 339 10.29 -6.58 -18.70
CA GLY A 339 8.84 -6.51 -18.90
C GLY A 339 8.45 -6.00 -20.28
N HIS A 340 9.03 -4.88 -20.72
CA HIS A 340 8.73 -4.29 -22.02
C HIS A 340 9.12 -5.21 -23.19
N PHE A 341 10.33 -5.78 -23.14
CA PHE A 341 10.82 -6.67 -24.20
C PHE A 341 9.98 -7.93 -24.31
N PHE A 342 9.68 -8.59 -23.18
CA PHE A 342 8.95 -9.86 -23.18
C PHE A 342 7.48 -9.67 -23.58
N LEU A 343 6.81 -8.62 -23.08
CA LEU A 343 5.43 -8.33 -23.47
C LEU A 343 5.34 -7.93 -24.95
N SER A 344 6.30 -7.14 -25.45
CA SER A 344 6.40 -6.79 -26.86
C SER A 344 6.61 -8.02 -27.74
N LEU A 345 7.48 -8.95 -27.33
CA LEU A 345 7.68 -10.22 -28.02
C LEU A 345 6.39 -11.07 -28.04
N GLN A 346 5.68 -11.17 -26.91
CA GLN A 346 4.40 -11.88 -26.85
C GLN A 346 3.34 -11.24 -27.75
N ALA A 347 3.24 -9.91 -27.77
CA ALA A 347 2.33 -9.18 -28.65
C ALA A 347 2.69 -9.41 -30.14
N GLY A 348 3.98 -9.38 -30.49
CA GLY A 348 4.47 -9.66 -31.83
C GLY A 348 4.13 -11.09 -32.29
N LEU A 349 4.38 -12.09 -31.44
CA LEU A 349 4.00 -13.48 -31.72
C LEU A 349 2.47 -13.65 -31.88
N TYR A 350 1.68 -12.90 -31.11
CA TYR A 350 0.22 -12.92 -31.23
C TYR A 350 -0.27 -12.27 -32.54
N VAL A 351 0.36 -11.17 -32.97
CA VAL A 351 0.05 -10.55 -34.27
C VAL A 351 0.38 -11.51 -35.42
N ILE A 352 1.52 -12.22 -35.35
CA ILE A 352 1.87 -13.26 -36.33
C ILE A 352 0.81 -14.37 -36.34
N PHE A 353 0.36 -14.82 -35.17
CA PHE A 353 -0.75 -15.77 -35.07
C PHE A 353 -2.03 -15.27 -35.74
N LEU A 354 -2.42 -13.99 -35.52
CA LEU A 354 -3.59 -13.39 -36.17
C LEU A 354 -3.44 -13.29 -37.69
N LEU A 355 -2.24 -12.98 -38.20
CA LEU A 355 -1.98 -12.95 -39.64
C LEU A 355 -2.13 -14.34 -40.26
N PHE A 356 -1.58 -15.39 -39.65
CA PHE A 356 -1.75 -16.76 -40.13
C PHE A 356 -3.20 -17.24 -40.04
N LEU A 357 -3.92 -16.89 -38.97
CA LEU A 357 -5.34 -17.21 -38.81
C LEU A 357 -6.18 -16.51 -39.88
N SER A 358 -5.93 -15.22 -40.11
CA SER A 358 -6.65 -14.44 -41.12
C SER A 358 -6.37 -14.98 -42.51
N TYR A 359 -5.11 -15.28 -42.83
CA TYR A 359 -4.74 -15.85 -44.13
C TYR A 359 -5.42 -17.21 -44.35
N SER A 360 -5.34 -18.13 -43.38
CA SER A 360 -5.98 -19.44 -43.48
C SER A 360 -7.50 -19.35 -43.68
N LEU A 361 -8.20 -18.51 -42.90
CA LEU A 361 -9.66 -18.43 -42.97
C LEU A 361 -10.15 -17.68 -44.21
N LEU A 362 -9.51 -16.57 -44.58
CA LEU A 362 -9.91 -15.78 -45.76
C LEU A 362 -9.58 -16.52 -47.06
N TYR A 363 -8.39 -17.12 -47.16
CA TYR A 363 -8.03 -17.92 -48.33
C TYR A 363 -8.81 -19.24 -48.39
N GLY A 364 -9.14 -19.84 -47.24
CA GLY A 364 -10.04 -20.98 -47.19
C GLY A 364 -11.44 -20.66 -47.74
N SER A 365 -11.94 -19.44 -47.49
CA SER A 365 -13.28 -19.02 -47.90
C SER A 365 -13.43 -18.80 -49.41
N THR A 366 -12.34 -18.61 -50.15
CA THR A 366 -12.40 -18.43 -51.61
C THR A 366 -12.48 -19.75 -52.36
N LYS A 367 -12.41 -20.89 -51.66
CA LYS A 367 -12.40 -22.22 -52.25
C LYS A 367 -13.72 -22.97 -52.06
N PRO A 368 -14.14 -23.77 -53.08
CA PRO A 368 -15.32 -24.62 -52.97
C PRO A 368 -15.11 -25.77 -51.97
N ASP A 369 -13.91 -26.36 -51.91
CA ASP A 369 -13.52 -27.38 -50.94
C ASP A 369 -12.24 -26.97 -50.18
N PRO A 370 -12.33 -26.68 -48.86
CA PRO A 370 -11.20 -26.20 -48.06
C PRO A 370 -10.16 -27.29 -47.72
N THR A 371 -10.41 -28.55 -48.08
CA THR A 371 -9.55 -29.72 -47.75
C THR A 371 -8.67 -30.19 -48.90
N HIS A 372 -8.85 -29.63 -50.10
CA HIS A 372 -8.06 -30.01 -51.28
C HIS A 372 -6.88 -29.06 -51.46
N TYR A 373 -5.66 -29.55 -51.20
CA TYR A 373 -4.44 -28.77 -51.36
C TYR A 373 -3.75 -29.10 -52.69
N ARG A 374 -4.00 -28.32 -53.74
CA ARG A 374 -3.36 -28.48 -55.06
C ARG A 374 -2.79 -27.14 -55.52
N GLY A 375 -1.53 -26.88 -55.17
CA GLY A 375 -0.78 -25.69 -55.60
C GLY A 375 0.18 -25.17 -54.53
N ALA A 376 1.08 -24.26 -54.91
CA ALA A 376 2.03 -23.65 -53.96
C ALA A 376 1.33 -22.79 -52.90
N ALA A 377 0.29 -22.05 -53.28
CA ALA A 377 -0.52 -21.25 -52.34
C ALA A 377 -1.32 -22.15 -51.37
N ASP A 378 -1.73 -23.33 -51.84
CA ASP A 378 -2.47 -24.31 -51.04
C ASP A 378 -1.59 -24.95 -49.99
N LEU A 379 -0.37 -25.33 -50.37
CA LEU A 379 0.66 -25.81 -49.45
C LEU A 379 0.99 -24.76 -48.39
N TRP A 380 1.06 -23.48 -48.78
CA TRP A 380 1.27 -22.38 -47.85
C TRP A 380 0.09 -22.21 -46.88
N CYS A 381 -1.14 -22.31 -47.36
CA CYS A 381 -2.33 -22.30 -46.51
C CYS A 381 -2.35 -23.47 -45.52
N GLY A 382 -2.03 -24.69 -45.98
CA GLY A 382 -1.92 -25.87 -45.12
C GLY A 382 -0.84 -25.69 -44.04
N PHE A 383 0.29 -25.08 -44.38
CA PHE A 383 1.32 -24.71 -43.40
C PHE A 383 0.79 -23.69 -42.38
N CYS A 384 0.08 -22.64 -42.82
CA CYS A 384 -0.55 -21.68 -41.91
C CYS A 384 -1.61 -22.33 -41.00
N GLU A 385 -2.37 -23.31 -41.49
CA GLU A 385 -3.33 -24.08 -40.69
C GLU A 385 -2.64 -24.93 -39.62
N ILE A 386 -1.57 -25.64 -39.98
CA ILE A 386 -0.79 -26.40 -39.01
C ILE A 386 -0.15 -25.47 -37.98
N ALA A 387 0.42 -24.34 -38.41
CA ALA A 387 1.04 -23.36 -37.53
C ALA A 387 0.01 -22.73 -36.56
N THR A 388 -1.18 -22.37 -37.05
CA THR A 388 -2.25 -21.81 -36.20
C THR A 388 -2.76 -22.84 -35.19
N LEU A 389 -2.91 -24.11 -35.58
CA LEU A 389 -3.28 -25.19 -34.65
C LEU A 389 -2.23 -25.40 -33.56
N LEU A 390 -0.94 -25.46 -33.92
CA LEU A 390 0.15 -25.56 -32.95
C LEU A 390 0.16 -24.38 -31.97
N MET A 391 -0.05 -23.16 -32.47
CA MET A 391 -0.13 -21.96 -31.63
C MET A 391 -1.36 -21.97 -30.71
N VAL A 392 -2.52 -22.44 -31.19
CA VAL A 392 -3.74 -22.58 -30.37
C VAL A 392 -3.50 -23.57 -29.23
N VAL A 393 -2.91 -24.74 -29.51
CA VAL A 393 -2.58 -25.73 -28.48
C VAL A 393 -1.58 -25.14 -27.46
N PHE A 394 -0.57 -24.42 -27.93
CA PHE A 394 0.37 -23.72 -27.05
C PHE A 394 -0.34 -22.69 -26.15
N TYR A 395 -1.23 -21.86 -26.70
CA TYR A 395 -2.00 -20.89 -25.91
C TYR A 395 -2.95 -21.56 -24.91
N ILE A 396 -3.60 -22.67 -25.28
CA ILE A 396 -4.44 -23.44 -24.34
C ILE A 396 -3.58 -23.96 -23.18
N CYS A 397 -2.40 -24.54 -23.45
CA CYS A 397 -1.49 -24.99 -22.39
C CYS A 397 -1.06 -23.86 -21.45
N VAL A 398 -0.78 -22.66 -22.00
CA VAL A 398 -0.43 -21.48 -21.19
C VAL A 398 -1.60 -21.04 -20.32
N GLU A 399 -2.81 -20.91 -20.88
CA GLU A 399 -3.99 -20.48 -20.12
C GLU A 399 -4.44 -21.54 -19.10
N MET A 400 -4.29 -22.85 -19.40
CA MET A 400 -4.51 -23.93 -18.42
C MET A 400 -3.53 -23.85 -17.24
N ASN A 401 -2.25 -23.60 -17.52
CA ASN A 401 -1.26 -23.40 -16.46
C ASN A 401 -1.62 -22.19 -15.60
N GLN A 402 -2.16 -21.13 -16.21
CA GLN A 402 -2.61 -19.94 -15.50
C GLN A 402 -3.82 -20.21 -14.59
N ILE A 403 -4.82 -20.95 -15.07
CA ILE A 403 -5.96 -21.41 -14.26
C ILE A 403 -5.48 -22.20 -13.04
N ARG A 404 -4.48 -23.07 -13.21
CA ARG A 404 -3.92 -23.86 -12.11
C ARG A 404 -3.30 -22.99 -11.01
N ILE A 405 -2.68 -21.86 -11.39
CA ILE A 405 -2.00 -20.95 -10.47
C ILE A 405 -2.99 -19.99 -9.78
N GLU A 406 -3.87 -19.33 -10.53
CA GLU A 406 -4.75 -18.27 -10.03
C GLU A 406 -6.14 -18.78 -9.56
N ARG A 407 -6.49 -20.04 -9.88
CA ARG A 407 -7.75 -20.72 -9.51
C ARG A 407 -9.00 -19.87 -9.86
N TYR A 408 -9.97 -19.80 -8.95
CA TYR A 408 -11.25 -19.11 -9.15
C TYR A 408 -11.12 -17.61 -9.45
N SER A 409 -10.05 -16.96 -8.99
CA SER A 409 -9.85 -15.52 -9.25
C SER A 409 -9.67 -15.21 -10.73
N TYR A 410 -9.20 -16.18 -11.51
CA TYR A 410 -8.92 -16.01 -12.94
C TYR A 410 -10.19 -16.07 -13.79
N LEU A 411 -11.17 -16.91 -13.43
CA LEU A 411 -12.44 -17.03 -14.15
C LEU A 411 -13.41 -15.87 -13.90
N SER A 412 -13.15 -15.04 -12.89
CA SER A 412 -13.99 -13.87 -12.57
C SER A 412 -13.76 -12.69 -13.54
N GLU A 413 -12.67 -12.69 -14.30
CA GLU A 413 -12.35 -11.62 -15.23
C GLU A 413 -13.07 -11.85 -16.58
N TRP A 414 -13.96 -10.92 -16.96
CA TRP A 414 -14.75 -11.01 -18.20
C TRP A 414 -13.89 -11.20 -19.46
N ILE A 415 -12.76 -10.50 -19.57
CA ILE A 415 -11.85 -10.56 -20.73
C ILE A 415 -11.29 -11.99 -20.88
N THR A 416 -10.98 -12.64 -19.77
CA THR A 416 -10.45 -14.00 -19.75
C THR A 416 -11.46 -15.02 -20.27
N LEU A 417 -12.75 -14.86 -19.94
CA LEU A 417 -13.82 -15.70 -20.50
C LEU A 417 -13.94 -15.53 -22.03
N PHE A 418 -13.82 -14.30 -22.53
CA PHE A 418 -13.79 -14.03 -23.96
C PHE A 418 -12.58 -14.66 -24.67
N ASP A 419 -11.41 -14.67 -24.03
CA ASP A 419 -10.20 -15.33 -24.58
C ASP A 419 -10.42 -16.84 -24.77
N TRP A 420 -11.01 -17.51 -23.77
CA TRP A 420 -11.33 -18.93 -23.84
C TRP A 420 -12.38 -19.24 -24.90
N LEU A 421 -13.39 -18.38 -25.02
CA LEU A 421 -14.40 -18.48 -26.07
C LEU A 421 -13.74 -18.40 -27.46
N GLY A 422 -12.84 -17.45 -27.68
CA GLY A 422 -12.12 -17.29 -28.95
C GLY A 422 -11.26 -18.50 -29.32
N LEU A 423 -10.55 -19.10 -28.35
CA LEU A 423 -9.74 -20.30 -28.58
C LEU A 423 -10.60 -21.55 -28.84
N LEU A 424 -11.71 -21.70 -28.09
CA LEU A 424 -12.63 -22.82 -28.25
C LEU A 424 -13.37 -22.76 -29.58
N LEU A 425 -13.74 -21.56 -30.05
CA LEU A 425 -14.35 -21.38 -31.37
C LEU A 425 -13.42 -21.83 -32.50
N ILE A 426 -12.11 -21.56 -32.43
CA ILE A 426 -11.15 -22.08 -33.42
C ILE A 426 -11.12 -23.61 -33.39
N LEU A 427 -11.09 -24.20 -32.19
CA LEU A 427 -11.10 -25.66 -32.05
C LEU A 427 -12.37 -26.29 -32.62
N CYS A 428 -13.53 -25.62 -32.47
CA CYS A 428 -14.80 -26.05 -33.04
C CYS A 428 -14.85 -25.97 -34.57
N VAL A 429 -14.09 -25.09 -35.22
CA VAL A 429 -14.05 -25.03 -36.71
C VAL A 429 -13.55 -26.35 -37.31
N ILE A 430 -12.65 -27.06 -36.63
CA ILE A 430 -12.03 -28.31 -37.12
C ILE A 430 -13.08 -29.43 -37.34
N PRO A 431 -13.86 -29.87 -36.33
CA PRO A 431 -14.89 -30.89 -36.54
C PRO A 431 -16.00 -30.42 -37.50
N LEU A 432 -16.35 -29.13 -37.48
CA LEU A 432 -17.31 -28.56 -38.43
C LEU A 432 -16.82 -28.65 -39.89
N ARG A 433 -15.51 -28.52 -40.11
CA ARG A 433 -14.90 -28.71 -41.43
C ARG A 433 -14.94 -30.17 -41.90
N TYR A 434 -14.75 -31.13 -41.00
CA TYR A 434 -14.86 -32.57 -41.34
C TYR A 434 -16.30 -33.02 -41.65
N THR A 435 -17.29 -32.37 -41.04
CA THR A 435 -18.71 -32.66 -41.25
C THR A 435 -19.31 -31.94 -42.48
N GLY A 436 -18.55 -31.06 -43.12
CA GLY A 436 -18.98 -30.35 -44.33
C GLY A 436 -20.15 -29.37 -44.12
N SER A 437 -20.43 -28.95 -42.89
CA SER A 437 -21.56 -28.06 -42.59
C SER A 437 -21.29 -26.62 -43.00
N LYS A 438 -22.30 -25.94 -43.59
CA LYS A 438 -22.24 -24.49 -43.92
C LYS A 438 -21.99 -23.60 -42.68
N ALA A 439 -22.31 -24.09 -41.49
CA ALA A 439 -22.08 -23.39 -40.23
C ALA A 439 -20.58 -23.20 -39.90
N GLN A 440 -19.66 -23.88 -40.61
CA GLN A 440 -18.23 -23.66 -40.43
C GLN A 440 -17.82 -22.19 -40.62
N TRP A 441 -18.41 -21.51 -41.60
CA TRP A 441 -18.04 -20.13 -41.95
C TRP A 441 -18.58 -19.12 -40.97
N THR A 442 -19.74 -19.38 -40.38
CA THR A 442 -20.33 -18.52 -39.34
C THR A 442 -19.57 -18.66 -38.02
N VAL A 443 -19.17 -19.89 -37.66
CA VAL A 443 -18.31 -20.12 -36.48
C VAL A 443 -16.92 -19.53 -36.71
N ALA A 444 -16.35 -19.66 -37.91
CA ALA A 444 -15.04 -19.11 -38.26
C ALA A 444 -15.02 -17.58 -38.25
N SER A 445 -16.06 -16.90 -38.75
CA SER A 445 -16.14 -15.44 -38.70
C SER A 445 -16.22 -14.92 -37.27
N LEU A 446 -16.98 -15.61 -36.41
CA LEU A 446 -17.06 -15.30 -34.98
C LEU A 446 -15.74 -15.56 -34.26
N ALA A 447 -15.06 -16.68 -34.58
CA ALA A 447 -13.74 -17.00 -34.06
C ALA A 447 -12.73 -15.92 -34.41
N LEU A 448 -12.72 -15.47 -35.67
CA LEU A 448 -11.83 -14.40 -36.14
C LEU A 448 -12.05 -13.12 -35.34
N LEU A 449 -13.32 -12.68 -35.20
CA LEU A 449 -13.68 -11.48 -34.45
C LEU A 449 -13.18 -11.52 -33.00
N PHE A 450 -13.46 -12.60 -32.27
CA PHE A 450 -13.04 -12.71 -30.86
C PHE A 450 -11.51 -12.76 -30.70
N ASN A 451 -10.80 -13.43 -31.62
CA ASN A 451 -9.34 -13.45 -31.58
C ASN A 451 -8.74 -12.07 -31.89
N PHE A 452 -9.34 -11.27 -32.77
CA PHE A 452 -8.93 -9.87 -32.97
C PHE A 452 -9.22 -9.02 -31.73
N LEU A 453 -10.36 -9.17 -31.07
CA LEU A 453 -10.66 -8.44 -29.82
C LEU A 453 -9.66 -8.77 -28.69
N ARG A 454 -9.14 -10.00 -28.65
CA ARG A 454 -8.10 -10.41 -27.70
C ARG A 454 -6.79 -9.63 -27.83
N ILE A 455 -6.54 -8.94 -28.95
CA ILE A 455 -5.35 -8.06 -29.08
C ILE A 455 -5.32 -6.96 -28.02
N PHE A 456 -6.49 -6.51 -27.55
CA PHE A 456 -6.59 -5.48 -26.51
C PHE A 456 -6.00 -5.93 -25.16
N LYS A 457 -5.77 -7.23 -24.93
CA LYS A 457 -5.04 -7.74 -23.77
C LYS A 457 -3.59 -7.23 -23.71
N PHE A 458 -2.99 -6.97 -24.88
CA PHE A 458 -1.64 -6.46 -25.02
C PHE A 458 -1.58 -4.92 -25.03
N SER A 459 -2.68 -4.23 -24.76
CA SER A 459 -2.70 -2.75 -24.71
C SER A 459 -1.75 -2.17 -23.65
N CYS A 460 -1.42 -2.96 -22.61
CA CYS A 460 -0.48 -2.59 -21.56
C CYS A 460 0.98 -2.43 -22.03
N VAL A 461 1.33 -2.79 -23.28
CA VAL A 461 2.66 -2.54 -23.86
C VAL A 461 2.97 -1.04 -23.89
N THR A 462 2.00 -0.23 -24.30
CA THR A 462 2.13 1.22 -24.41
C THR A 462 1.21 1.90 -23.39
N ARG A 463 1.73 2.91 -22.69
CA ARG A 463 0.97 3.65 -21.66
C ARG A 463 -0.28 4.30 -22.24
N THR A 464 -0.18 4.94 -23.40
CA THR A 464 -1.30 5.64 -24.05
C THR A 464 -2.44 4.69 -24.42
N THR A 465 -2.14 3.57 -25.07
CA THR A 465 -3.14 2.57 -25.48
C THR A 465 -3.72 1.83 -24.28
N GLY A 466 -2.90 1.47 -23.29
CA GLY A 466 -3.35 0.80 -22.07
C GLY A 466 -4.36 1.64 -21.28
N LEU A 467 -4.06 2.92 -21.04
CA LEU A 467 -5.00 3.83 -20.38
C LEU A 467 -6.31 3.97 -21.18
N TYR A 468 -6.23 4.13 -22.50
CA TYR A 468 -7.41 4.26 -23.35
C TYR A 468 -8.31 3.02 -23.27
N THR A 469 -7.75 1.82 -23.47
CA THR A 469 -8.53 0.58 -23.40
C THR A 469 -9.20 0.37 -22.05
N LYS A 470 -8.54 0.74 -20.94
CA LYS A 470 -9.12 0.66 -19.60
C LYS A 470 -10.26 1.65 -19.38
N THR A 471 -10.08 2.90 -19.84
CA THR A 471 -11.17 3.88 -19.81
C THR A 471 -12.38 3.39 -20.61
N LEU A 472 -12.15 2.87 -21.82
CA LEU A 472 -13.21 2.37 -22.69
C LEU A 472 -13.95 1.18 -22.06
N ALA A 473 -13.22 0.18 -21.55
CA ALA A 473 -13.82 -0.99 -20.91
C ALA A 473 -14.70 -0.60 -19.72
N LYS A 474 -14.25 0.37 -18.91
CA LYS A 474 -14.99 0.84 -17.75
C LYS A 474 -16.28 1.59 -18.11
N ILE A 475 -16.21 2.46 -19.12
CA ILE A 475 -17.38 3.19 -19.65
C ILE A 475 -18.40 2.21 -20.20
N ILE A 476 -17.96 1.22 -20.99
CA ILE A 476 -18.85 0.17 -21.52
C ILE A 476 -19.49 -0.63 -20.37
N GLN A 477 -18.72 -1.04 -19.36
CA GLN A 477 -19.27 -1.84 -18.27
C GLN A 477 -20.24 -1.08 -17.37
N GLN A 478 -19.99 0.20 -17.08
CA GLN A 478 -20.79 0.97 -16.12
C GLN A 478 -21.98 1.66 -16.77
N ASP A 479 -21.77 2.33 -17.91
CA ASP A 479 -22.80 3.19 -18.50
C ASP A 479 -23.63 2.44 -19.53
N LEU A 480 -22.99 1.67 -20.40
CA LEU A 480 -23.72 0.94 -21.44
C LEU A 480 -24.64 -0.12 -20.83
N THR A 481 -24.23 -0.81 -19.76
CA THR A 481 -25.09 -1.83 -19.12
C THR A 481 -26.33 -1.22 -18.46
N ARG A 482 -26.18 -0.10 -17.74
CA ARG A 482 -27.29 0.65 -17.13
C ARG A 482 -28.21 1.25 -18.20
N PHE A 483 -27.62 1.82 -19.25
CA PHE A 483 -28.36 2.33 -20.39
C PHE A 483 -29.15 1.23 -21.09
N MET A 484 -28.53 0.07 -21.35
CA MET A 484 -29.21 -1.06 -22.00
C MET A 484 -30.39 -1.57 -21.17
N ALA A 485 -30.31 -1.55 -19.85
CA ALA A 485 -31.44 -1.92 -18.99
C ALA A 485 -32.64 -0.97 -19.16
N VAL A 486 -32.40 0.36 -19.13
CA VAL A 486 -33.44 1.37 -19.35
C VAL A 486 -33.95 1.33 -20.79
N PHE A 487 -33.06 1.17 -21.75
CA PHE A 487 -33.38 1.04 -23.16
C PHE A 487 -34.31 -0.15 -23.38
N VAL A 488 -33.96 -1.35 -22.93
CA VAL A 488 -34.81 -2.55 -23.10
C VAL A 488 -36.19 -2.37 -22.45
N ALA A 489 -36.27 -1.73 -21.28
CA ALA A 489 -37.53 -1.47 -20.58
C ALA A 489 -38.47 -0.53 -21.35
N ILE A 490 -37.93 0.42 -22.11
CA ILE A 490 -38.71 1.35 -22.96
C ILE A 490 -38.95 0.71 -24.34
N PHE A 491 -37.90 0.13 -24.92
CA PHE A 491 -37.85 -0.42 -26.26
C PHE A 491 -38.85 -1.55 -26.49
N LEU A 492 -38.92 -2.53 -25.58
CA LEU A 492 -39.81 -3.69 -25.76
C LEU A 492 -41.30 -3.30 -25.77
N PRO A 493 -41.81 -2.47 -24.85
CA PRO A 493 -43.18 -1.96 -24.92
C PRO A 493 -43.48 -1.15 -26.17
N PHE A 494 -42.55 -0.31 -26.64
CA PHE A 494 -42.73 0.48 -27.85
C PHE A 494 -42.76 -0.40 -29.11
N CYS A 495 -41.87 -1.38 -29.23
CA CYS A 495 -41.90 -2.32 -30.36
C CYS A 495 -43.16 -3.21 -30.31
N GLY A 496 -43.59 -3.61 -29.11
CA GLY A 496 -44.83 -4.37 -28.91
C GLY A 496 -46.07 -3.58 -29.29
N SER A 497 -46.18 -2.32 -28.87
CA SER A 497 -47.32 -1.47 -29.22
C SER A 497 -47.35 -1.11 -30.71
N LEU A 498 -46.18 -0.85 -31.32
CA LEU A 498 -46.06 -0.65 -32.76
C LEU A 498 -46.48 -1.90 -33.54
N PHE A 499 -46.02 -3.08 -33.14
CA PHE A 499 -46.40 -4.35 -33.78
C PHE A 499 -47.91 -4.59 -33.72
N LEU A 500 -48.53 -4.38 -32.55
CA LEU A 500 -49.98 -4.52 -32.40
C LEU A 500 -50.77 -3.50 -33.24
N SER A 501 -50.31 -2.25 -33.30
CA SER A 501 -50.91 -1.19 -34.11
C SER A 501 -50.84 -1.49 -35.61
N LEU A 502 -49.70 -2.03 -36.08
CA LEU A 502 -49.50 -2.44 -37.47
C LEU A 502 -50.36 -3.66 -37.83
N HIS A 503 -50.49 -4.63 -36.93
CA HIS A 503 -51.33 -5.82 -37.14
C HIS A 503 -52.82 -5.47 -37.28
N SER A 504 -53.31 -4.50 -36.49
CA SER A 504 -54.68 -3.97 -36.58
C SER A 504 -55.02 -3.40 -37.96
N THR A 505 -54.02 -2.90 -38.70
CA THR A 505 -54.22 -2.14 -39.93
C THR A 505 -54.04 -3.01 -41.20
N ASN A 506 -53.76 -4.32 -41.08
CA ASN A 506 -53.47 -5.24 -42.20
C ASN A 506 -52.36 -4.76 -43.16
N GLN A 507 -51.47 -3.88 -42.71
CA GLN A 507 -50.36 -3.31 -43.50
C GLN A 507 -49.09 -4.18 -43.42
N ASN A 508 -49.27 -5.48 -43.62
CA ASN A 508 -48.23 -6.50 -43.41
C ASN A 508 -47.23 -6.64 -44.58
N GLN A 509 -47.14 -5.68 -45.50
CA GLN A 509 -46.26 -5.83 -46.67
C GLN A 509 -44.77 -5.53 -46.38
N GLU A 510 -44.44 -4.72 -45.35
CA GLU A 510 -43.06 -4.36 -45.04
C GLU A 510 -42.45 -5.05 -43.81
N PHE A 511 -43.28 -5.55 -42.88
CA PHE A 511 -42.82 -6.21 -41.64
C PHE A 511 -43.43 -7.61 -41.55
N SER A 512 -42.63 -8.65 -41.82
CA SER A 512 -43.11 -10.04 -41.89
C SER A 512 -43.32 -10.67 -40.51
N GLY A 513 -42.70 -10.11 -39.45
CA GLY A 513 -42.91 -10.54 -38.07
C GLY A 513 -42.43 -9.54 -37.00
N PHE A 514 -42.70 -9.85 -35.73
CA PHE A 514 -42.25 -9.04 -34.58
C PHE A 514 -40.72 -8.82 -34.57
N GLY A 515 -39.96 -9.79 -35.07
CA GLY A 515 -38.50 -9.69 -35.22
C GLY A 515 -38.07 -8.56 -36.16
N ASP A 516 -38.82 -8.29 -37.22
CA ASP A 516 -38.49 -7.21 -38.17
C ASP A 516 -38.77 -5.84 -37.55
N VAL A 517 -39.84 -5.71 -36.76
CA VAL A 517 -40.13 -4.49 -35.99
C VAL A 517 -39.05 -4.23 -34.94
N LEU A 518 -38.61 -5.28 -34.25
CA LEU A 518 -37.52 -5.19 -33.27
C LEU A 518 -36.19 -4.81 -33.96
N LEU A 519 -35.85 -5.46 -35.08
CA LEU A 519 -34.65 -5.14 -35.85
C LEU A 519 -34.69 -3.69 -36.36
N SER A 520 -35.82 -3.24 -36.89
CA SER A 520 -36.00 -1.86 -37.35
C SER A 520 -35.95 -0.85 -36.20
N GLY A 521 -36.42 -1.21 -35.01
CA GLY A 521 -36.28 -0.38 -33.82
C GLY A 521 -34.84 -0.23 -33.34
N VAL A 522 -34.04 -1.31 -33.37
CA VAL A 522 -32.60 -1.24 -33.07
C VAL A 522 -31.85 -0.49 -34.17
N ARG A 523 -32.23 -0.70 -35.44
CA ARG A 523 -31.68 0.01 -36.60
C ARG A 523 -31.94 1.51 -36.52
N ALA A 524 -33.11 1.92 -36.05
CA ALA A 524 -33.42 3.32 -35.79
C ALA A 524 -32.45 3.95 -34.79
N LEU A 525 -32.13 3.25 -33.69
CA LEU A 525 -31.14 3.72 -32.71
C LEU A 525 -29.73 3.80 -33.32
N SER A 526 -29.30 2.78 -34.07
CA SER A 526 -27.93 2.67 -34.57
C SER A 526 -27.64 3.51 -35.81
N GLU A 527 -28.56 3.54 -36.78
CA GLU A 527 -28.37 4.24 -38.06
C GLU A 527 -28.95 5.66 -38.04
N GLN A 528 -29.65 6.05 -36.96
CA GLN A 528 -30.40 7.31 -36.87
C GLN A 528 -31.38 7.50 -38.04
N ARG A 529 -31.80 6.40 -38.66
CA ARG A 529 -32.70 6.41 -39.82
C ARG A 529 -34.15 6.27 -39.38
N PRO A 530 -35.09 6.87 -40.13
CA PRO A 530 -36.51 6.66 -39.92
C PRO A 530 -36.89 5.18 -40.06
N PHE A 531 -37.91 4.75 -39.30
CA PHE A 531 -38.40 3.36 -39.28
C PHE A 531 -38.82 2.87 -40.67
N VAL A 532 -39.39 3.76 -41.48
CA VAL A 532 -39.83 3.54 -42.86
C VAL A 532 -39.61 4.85 -43.65
N ALA A 533 -39.36 4.74 -44.96
CA ALA A 533 -39.15 5.90 -45.84
C ALA A 533 -40.43 6.70 -46.09
N ASP A 534 -41.58 6.01 -46.22
CA ASP A 534 -42.90 6.62 -46.42
C ASP A 534 -43.80 6.40 -45.20
N TYR A 535 -44.14 7.50 -44.54
CA TYR A 535 -45.05 7.52 -43.38
C TYR A 535 -46.52 7.60 -43.78
N SER A 536 -46.81 7.90 -45.04
CA SER A 536 -48.15 8.20 -45.57
C SER A 536 -49.08 6.98 -45.62
N SER A 537 -48.51 5.77 -45.64
CA SER A 537 -49.27 4.53 -45.61
C SER A 537 -49.82 4.21 -44.22
N PHE A 538 -49.19 4.67 -43.13
CA PHE A 538 -49.51 4.19 -41.78
C PHE A 538 -50.69 4.91 -41.10
N ASN A 539 -51.35 4.20 -40.18
CA ASN A 539 -52.38 4.77 -39.32
C ASN A 539 -51.80 5.89 -38.42
N TRP A 540 -52.63 6.88 -38.06
CA TRP A 540 -52.22 8.02 -37.23
C TRP A 540 -51.60 7.59 -35.90
N LEU A 541 -52.11 6.50 -35.30
CA LEU A 541 -51.59 5.94 -34.06
C LEU A 541 -50.16 5.38 -34.23
N SER A 542 -49.90 4.66 -35.31
CA SER A 542 -48.56 4.14 -35.62
C SER A 542 -47.58 5.27 -35.92
N MET A 543 -48.02 6.31 -36.63
CA MET A 543 -47.22 7.52 -36.86
C MET A 543 -46.86 8.22 -35.55
N LEU A 544 -47.84 8.38 -34.63
CA LEU A 544 -47.62 8.99 -33.32
C LEU A 544 -46.65 8.16 -32.47
N LEU A 545 -46.83 6.83 -32.43
CA LEU A 545 -45.95 5.93 -31.67
C LEU A 545 -44.52 5.93 -32.22
N MET A 546 -44.34 5.95 -33.54
CA MET A 546 -43.03 6.06 -34.17
C MET A 546 -42.37 7.42 -33.89
N LEU A 547 -43.12 8.52 -33.94
CA LEU A 547 -42.61 9.86 -33.64
C LEU A 547 -42.21 10.00 -32.16
N MET A 548 -43.03 9.47 -31.24
CA MET A 548 -42.74 9.43 -29.82
C MET A 548 -41.52 8.55 -29.51
N TYR A 549 -41.41 7.39 -30.15
CA TYR A 549 -40.24 6.52 -30.03
C TYR A 549 -38.97 7.21 -30.54
N MET A 550 -39.01 7.81 -31.74
CA MET A 550 -37.86 8.51 -32.31
C MET A 550 -37.43 9.70 -31.43
N GLY A 551 -38.39 10.49 -30.92
CA GLY A 551 -38.10 11.59 -30.00
C GLY A 551 -37.49 11.11 -28.68
N THR A 552 -38.06 10.08 -28.06
CA THR A 552 -37.56 9.56 -26.78
C THR A 552 -36.21 8.85 -26.91
N VAL A 553 -36.02 8.02 -27.93
CA VAL A 553 -34.79 7.23 -28.10
C VAL A 553 -33.64 8.05 -28.69
N LEU A 554 -33.89 8.81 -29.77
CA LEU A 554 -32.82 9.57 -30.43
C LEU A 554 -32.48 10.87 -29.72
N VAL A 555 -33.49 11.62 -29.25
CA VAL A 555 -33.25 12.96 -28.68
C VAL A 555 -33.00 12.89 -27.18
N ILE A 556 -33.76 12.10 -26.43
CA ILE A 556 -33.64 12.09 -24.97
C ILE A 556 -32.59 11.07 -24.53
N LEU A 557 -32.76 9.79 -24.86
CA LEU A 557 -31.90 8.72 -24.36
C LEU A 557 -30.46 8.82 -24.87
N LEU A 558 -30.23 9.14 -26.15
CA LEU A 558 -28.87 9.27 -26.69
C LEU A 558 -28.13 10.48 -26.09
N ASN A 559 -28.79 11.62 -25.92
CA ASN A 559 -28.16 12.80 -25.31
C ASN A 559 -27.83 12.57 -23.84
N ILE A 560 -28.68 11.88 -23.09
CA ILE A 560 -28.38 11.46 -21.72
C ILE A 560 -27.18 10.50 -21.71
N LEU A 561 -27.12 9.54 -22.62
CA LEU A 561 -26.00 8.61 -22.73
C LEU A 561 -24.68 9.33 -23.02
N ILE A 562 -24.67 10.28 -23.97
CA ILE A 562 -23.48 11.09 -24.28
C ILE A 562 -23.04 11.91 -23.07
N ALA A 563 -24.00 12.55 -22.37
CA ALA A 563 -23.71 13.32 -21.16
C ALA A 563 -23.11 12.44 -20.05
N GLN A 564 -23.68 11.26 -19.82
CA GLN A 564 -23.16 10.28 -18.85
C GLN A 564 -21.75 9.84 -19.25
N MET A 565 -21.54 9.40 -20.49
CA MET A 565 -20.23 8.97 -21.00
C MET A 565 -19.16 10.06 -20.84
N SER A 566 -19.50 11.34 -21.02
CA SER A 566 -18.57 12.45 -20.83
C SER A 566 -18.13 12.58 -19.37
N THR A 567 -19.08 12.54 -18.43
CA THR A 567 -18.77 12.64 -17.00
C THR A 567 -17.98 11.43 -16.48
N THR A 568 -18.38 10.22 -16.89
CA THR A 568 -17.71 8.99 -16.50
C THR A 568 -16.36 8.86 -17.17
N TYR A 569 -16.14 9.40 -18.38
CA TYR A 569 -14.81 9.43 -19.00
C TYR A 569 -13.80 10.17 -18.11
N ILE A 570 -14.15 11.32 -17.55
CA ILE A 570 -13.25 12.08 -16.66
C ILE A 570 -12.93 11.27 -15.40
N GLN A 571 -13.93 10.64 -14.78
CA GLN A 571 -13.73 9.81 -13.59
C GLN A 571 -12.95 8.52 -13.90
N ALA A 572 -13.30 7.84 -14.99
CA ALA A 572 -12.66 6.62 -15.46
C ALA A 572 -11.20 6.87 -15.80
N LYS A 573 -10.86 8.02 -16.40
CA LYS A 573 -9.47 8.39 -16.70
C LYS A 573 -8.59 8.44 -15.44
N LYS A 574 -9.12 8.95 -14.31
CA LYS A 574 -8.40 8.97 -13.03
C LYS A 574 -8.17 7.55 -12.51
N VAL A 575 -9.23 6.75 -12.45
CA VAL A 575 -9.14 5.39 -11.90
C VAL A 575 -8.35 4.44 -12.80
N ALA A 576 -8.44 4.60 -14.12
CA ALA A 576 -7.74 3.78 -15.12
C ALA A 576 -6.22 3.86 -14.99
N ARG A 577 -5.67 4.98 -14.48
CA ARG A 577 -4.22 5.07 -14.22
C ARG A 577 -3.77 4.11 -13.13
N LEU A 578 -4.52 4.06 -12.02
CA LEU A 578 -4.24 3.15 -10.92
C LEU A 578 -4.43 1.69 -11.35
N GLU A 579 -5.54 1.40 -12.05
CA GLU A 579 -5.83 0.07 -12.59
C GLU A 579 -4.78 -0.36 -13.63
N TYR A 580 -4.28 0.57 -14.44
CA TYR A 580 -3.18 0.31 -15.38
C TYR A 580 -1.88 -0.08 -14.65
N ASP A 581 -1.53 0.60 -13.56
CA ASP A 581 -0.37 0.24 -12.76
C ASP A 581 -0.53 -1.15 -12.09
N VAL A 582 -1.73 -1.46 -11.58
CA VAL A 582 -2.07 -2.80 -11.06
C VAL A 582 -1.88 -3.87 -12.13
N ASP A 583 -2.46 -3.66 -13.32
CA ASP A 583 -2.37 -4.61 -14.43
C ASP A 583 -0.94 -4.82 -14.89
N ARG A 584 -0.15 -3.74 -14.96
CA ARG A 584 1.28 -3.81 -15.29
C ARG A 584 2.03 -4.69 -14.29
N ILE A 585 1.75 -4.55 -12.99
CA ILE A 585 2.33 -5.42 -11.95
C ILE A 585 1.84 -6.86 -12.10
N LEU A 586 0.55 -7.05 -12.34
CA LEU A 586 -0.03 -8.37 -12.48
C LEU A 586 0.59 -9.11 -13.68
N GLN A 587 0.73 -8.45 -14.83
CA GLN A 587 1.41 -9.01 -16.01
C GLN A 587 2.88 -9.32 -15.73
N LEU A 588 3.60 -8.40 -15.09
CA LEU A 588 5.01 -8.59 -14.73
C LEU A 588 5.19 -9.81 -13.82
N THR A 589 4.37 -9.92 -12.76
CA THR A 589 4.43 -11.04 -11.82
C THR A 589 3.92 -12.35 -12.42
N ARG A 590 3.09 -12.30 -13.47
CA ARG A 590 2.75 -13.47 -14.30
C ARG A 590 3.95 -13.93 -15.12
N MET A 591 4.70 -13.01 -15.73
CA MET A 591 5.95 -13.33 -16.46
C MET A 591 7.01 -13.97 -15.55
N GLU A 592 7.15 -13.49 -14.31
CA GLU A 592 8.09 -14.06 -13.33
C GLU A 592 7.78 -15.51 -12.93
N ARG A 593 6.53 -15.95 -13.09
CA ARG A 593 6.05 -17.29 -12.72
C ARG A 593 5.96 -18.25 -13.90
N PHE A 594 6.45 -17.86 -15.08
CA PHE A 594 6.47 -18.77 -16.24
C PHE A 594 7.38 -19.99 -15.98
N PRO A 595 6.93 -21.22 -16.32
CA PRO A 595 7.61 -22.48 -16.01
C PRO A 595 9.11 -22.52 -16.34
N PHE A 596 9.52 -21.86 -17.43
CA PHE A 596 10.83 -21.99 -18.05
C PHE A 596 11.75 -20.78 -17.81
N LEU A 597 11.24 -19.71 -17.20
CA LEU A 597 11.95 -18.42 -17.11
C LEU A 597 12.02 -17.95 -15.65
N ASN A 598 13.16 -18.19 -15.00
CA ASN A 598 13.44 -17.71 -13.64
C ASN A 598 13.83 -16.22 -13.64
N LEU A 599 13.00 -15.35 -14.24
CA LEU A 599 13.29 -13.91 -14.42
C LEU A 599 13.51 -13.21 -13.08
N ARG A 600 12.77 -13.63 -12.04
CA ARG A 600 12.85 -13.07 -10.69
C ARG A 600 14.21 -13.28 -10.03
N VAL A 601 14.87 -14.40 -10.29
CA VAL A 601 16.23 -14.69 -9.78
C VAL A 601 17.28 -14.02 -10.67
N LYS A 602 17.10 -14.10 -12.00
CA LYS A 602 18.05 -13.60 -12.99
C LYS A 602 18.27 -12.08 -12.92
N TYR A 603 17.18 -11.32 -12.76
CA TYR A 603 17.21 -9.85 -12.70
C TYR A 603 17.04 -9.30 -11.28
N TYR A 604 17.28 -10.12 -10.25
CA TYR A 604 17.19 -9.69 -8.86
C TYR A 604 18.19 -8.57 -8.55
N LYS A 605 17.72 -7.55 -7.83
CA LYS A 605 18.54 -6.47 -7.27
C LYS A 605 18.11 -6.23 -5.82
N GLU A 606 19.06 -6.14 -4.89
CA GLU A 606 18.75 -5.88 -3.49
C GLU A 606 18.20 -4.45 -3.28
N GLY A 607 18.73 -3.48 -4.02
CA GLY A 607 18.32 -2.08 -3.98
C GLY A 607 18.94 -1.23 -5.10
N GLU A 608 18.57 0.06 -5.15
CA GLU A 608 19.08 1.03 -6.12
C GLU A 608 19.30 2.40 -5.45
N TRP A 609 20.40 3.07 -5.82
CA TRP A 609 20.64 4.47 -5.49
C TRP A 609 19.83 5.35 -6.44
N ILE A 610 18.98 6.22 -5.89
CA ILE A 610 18.13 7.13 -6.64
C ILE A 610 18.43 8.55 -6.19
N SER A 611 18.78 9.42 -7.12
CA SER A 611 18.97 10.84 -6.85
C SER A 611 17.63 11.52 -6.57
N GLU A 612 17.66 12.55 -5.73
CA GLU A 612 16.47 13.32 -5.38
C GLU A 612 15.76 13.89 -6.63
N LYS A 613 16.53 14.42 -7.60
CA LYS A 613 15.99 14.92 -8.87
C LYS A 613 15.22 13.85 -9.65
N LYS A 614 15.79 12.65 -9.79
CA LYS A 614 15.15 11.53 -10.50
C LYS A 614 13.86 11.10 -9.80
N LEU A 615 13.91 11.00 -8.46
CA LEU A 615 12.75 10.70 -7.63
C LEU A 615 11.64 11.75 -7.78
N ALA A 616 12.01 13.04 -7.83
CA ALA A 616 11.08 14.15 -7.97
C ALA A 616 10.44 14.19 -9.35
N GLU A 617 11.23 14.05 -10.42
CA GLU A 617 10.74 13.91 -11.79
C GLU A 617 9.70 12.78 -11.89
N GLU A 618 9.93 11.67 -11.20
CA GLU A 618 9.01 10.54 -11.16
C GLU A 618 7.79 10.75 -10.26
N LEU A 619 7.87 11.52 -9.18
CA LEU A 619 6.69 11.91 -8.42
C LEU A 619 5.82 12.90 -9.20
N LEU A 620 6.47 13.78 -9.97
CA LEU A 620 5.87 14.82 -10.80
C LEU A 620 5.20 14.31 -12.06
N GLU A 621 5.80 13.36 -12.76
CA GLU A 621 5.19 12.71 -13.94
C GLU A 621 3.83 12.07 -13.60
N PHE A 622 3.57 11.83 -12.31
CA PHE A 622 2.38 11.14 -11.83
C PHE A 622 1.40 12.00 -11.02
N SER A 623 1.74 13.24 -10.64
CA SER A 623 0.74 14.15 -10.04
C SER A 623 -0.32 14.53 -11.08
N GLU A 624 -1.60 14.33 -10.74
CA GLU A 624 -2.73 14.54 -11.65
C GLU A 624 -2.86 16.01 -12.12
N ASP A 625 -2.57 16.94 -11.21
CA ASP A 625 -2.79 18.37 -11.38
C ASP A 625 -1.49 19.09 -11.75
N ARG A 626 -0.80 18.60 -12.79
CA ARG A 626 0.34 19.34 -13.34
C ARG A 626 -0.19 20.64 -13.92
N ASN A 627 0.03 21.74 -13.22
CA ASN A 627 0.09 23.04 -13.89
C ASN A 627 1.28 22.98 -14.86
N PRO A 628 1.13 23.29 -16.16
CA PRO A 628 2.24 23.24 -17.12
C PRO A 628 3.49 24.01 -16.68
N TRP A 629 3.30 24.97 -15.76
CA TRP A 629 4.29 25.91 -15.23
C TRP A 629 4.84 25.56 -13.85
N GLU A 630 4.38 24.48 -13.20
CA GLU A 630 4.90 24.07 -11.89
C GLU A 630 6.31 23.50 -12.05
N SER A 631 7.27 24.10 -11.36
CA SER A 631 8.67 23.70 -11.48
C SER A 631 8.94 22.41 -10.67
N VAL A 632 9.92 21.63 -11.12
CA VAL A 632 10.35 20.42 -10.39
C VAL A 632 10.76 20.74 -8.96
N GLU A 633 11.35 21.92 -8.76
CA GLU A 633 11.87 22.39 -7.47
C GLU A 633 10.76 22.76 -6.47
N GLU A 634 9.65 23.37 -6.91
CA GLU A 634 8.54 23.74 -6.02
C GLU A 634 7.84 22.51 -5.42
N LYS A 635 7.58 21.49 -6.23
CA LYS A 635 7.03 20.21 -5.76
C LYS A 635 8.02 19.42 -4.93
N LEU A 636 9.29 19.48 -5.28
CA LEU A 636 10.36 18.89 -4.49
C LEU A 636 10.40 19.53 -3.10
N ASN A 637 10.28 20.85 -3.01
CA ASN A 637 10.18 21.57 -1.73
C ASN A 637 8.93 21.18 -0.93
N ALA A 638 7.78 20.96 -1.57
CA ALA A 638 6.59 20.45 -0.90
C ALA A 638 6.77 19.01 -0.38
N ILE A 639 7.43 18.13 -1.14
CA ILE A 639 7.75 16.77 -0.73
C ILE A 639 8.79 16.77 0.41
N ARG A 640 9.79 17.65 0.34
CA ARG A 640 10.78 17.89 1.40
C ARG A 640 10.08 18.36 2.67
N LEU A 641 9.15 19.32 2.60
CA LEU A 641 8.34 19.80 3.73
C LEU A 641 7.51 18.68 4.38
N LEU A 642 6.82 17.85 3.57
CA LEU A 642 6.06 16.71 4.08
C LEU A 642 6.94 15.61 4.71
N ARG A 643 8.18 15.46 4.23
CA ARG A 643 9.15 14.48 4.77
C ARG A 643 9.96 15.02 5.94
N LYS A 644 10.01 16.35 6.14
CA LYS A 644 10.63 17.04 7.29
C LYS A 644 9.83 16.89 8.59
N GLU A 645 8.54 16.52 8.52
CA GLU A 645 7.60 16.51 9.66
C GLU A 645 7.90 15.46 10.76
N TRP A 646 9.01 14.71 10.67
CA TRP A 646 9.39 13.69 11.66
C TRP A 646 10.86 13.79 12.06
N ARG A 647 11.26 14.93 12.62
CA ARG A 647 12.21 14.97 13.74
C ARG A 647 11.60 15.88 14.81
N PRO A 648 11.41 15.42 16.06
CA PRO A 648 11.17 16.37 17.14
C PRO A 648 12.44 17.21 17.25
N VAL A 649 12.39 18.39 16.65
CA VAL A 649 13.23 19.51 17.05
C VAL A 649 13.01 19.65 18.55
N TYR A 650 14.10 19.62 19.31
CA TYR A 650 14.09 19.78 20.76
C TYR A 650 13.15 20.94 21.14
N GLU A 651 12.24 20.67 22.08
CA GLU A 651 11.18 21.58 22.51
C GLU A 651 11.75 22.94 22.95
N LEU A 652 11.55 23.97 22.12
CA LEU A 652 11.80 25.38 22.48
C LEU A 652 11.07 25.74 23.79
N ASP A 653 9.91 25.09 24.01
CA ASP A 653 9.04 25.22 25.19
C ASP A 653 9.70 24.81 26.53
N ARG A 654 10.89 24.21 26.51
CA ARG A 654 11.66 23.88 27.74
C ARG A 654 12.66 24.96 28.13
N VAL A 655 12.82 26.03 27.34
CA VAL A 655 13.77 27.11 27.65
C VAL A 655 13.09 28.13 28.57
N PRO A 656 13.56 28.31 29.81
CA PRO A 656 12.97 29.29 30.73
C PRO A 656 13.19 30.73 30.21
N GLN A 657 12.17 31.58 30.34
CA GLN A 657 12.26 33.02 30.07
C GLN A 657 13.00 33.70 31.22
N LEU A 658 14.33 33.79 31.13
CA LEU A 658 15.18 34.43 32.14
C LEU A 658 16.08 35.48 31.51
N GLU A 659 16.31 36.61 32.20
CA GLU A 659 17.31 37.62 31.81
C GLU A 659 18.68 37.26 32.39
N GLY A 660 19.74 37.21 31.56
CA GLY A 660 21.07 36.88 32.05
C GLY A 660 22.18 36.78 31.02
N ILE A 661 23.40 36.52 31.51
CA ILE A 661 24.54 36.08 30.72
C ILE A 661 24.38 34.58 30.52
N HIS A 662 24.32 34.12 29.27
CA HIS A 662 24.18 32.70 28.96
C HIS A 662 25.43 32.16 28.30
N VAL A 663 25.86 31.02 28.84
CA VAL A 663 26.99 30.25 28.35
C VAL A 663 26.45 29.02 27.61
N ILE A 664 26.77 28.89 26.32
CA ILE A 664 26.51 27.64 25.59
C ILE A 664 27.56 26.62 26.05
N ARG A 665 27.11 25.61 26.81
CA ARG A 665 27.94 24.57 27.42
C ARG A 665 27.79 23.27 26.64
N MET A 666 28.88 22.63 26.25
CA MET A 666 28.84 21.20 25.92
C MET A 666 28.84 20.41 27.23
N VAL A 667 27.89 19.49 27.39
CA VAL A 667 27.90 18.50 28.45
C VAL A 667 28.65 17.28 27.93
N THR A 668 29.91 17.13 28.35
CA THR A 668 30.68 15.91 28.19
C THR A 668 30.44 15.01 29.42
N ASP A 669 29.87 13.83 29.15
CA ASP A 669 29.70 12.64 29.99
C ASP A 669 28.96 12.71 31.36
N ILE A 670 28.06 11.73 31.54
CA ILE A 670 27.62 11.22 32.84
C ILE A 670 28.22 9.80 32.98
N PRO A 671 29.20 9.58 33.87
CA PRO A 671 29.58 8.23 34.29
C PRO A 671 29.12 7.94 35.74
N GLN A 672 28.93 6.65 36.03
CA GLN A 672 28.27 6.08 37.21
C GLN A 672 28.92 6.36 38.59
N PHE A 673 30.03 7.07 38.69
CA PHE A 673 30.63 7.43 39.98
C PHE A 673 31.27 8.82 39.90
N GLY A 674 30.75 9.76 40.70
CA GLY A 674 30.98 11.19 40.57
C GLY A 674 32.40 11.64 40.90
N PHE A 675 33.01 12.36 39.95
CA PHE A 675 33.83 13.56 40.16
C PHE A 675 33.72 14.42 38.89
N PHE A 676 33.44 15.72 39.02
CA PHE A 676 33.30 16.66 37.90
C PHE A 676 34.67 17.16 37.43
N GLY A 677 35.00 16.97 36.15
CA GLY A 677 36.08 17.70 35.46
C GLY A 677 35.62 19.08 34.99
N GLU A 678 36.56 20.02 34.84
CA GLU A 678 36.29 21.43 34.50
C GLU A 678 35.69 21.62 33.09
N PRO A 679 34.78 22.59 32.89
CA PRO A 679 34.08 22.80 31.63
C PRO A 679 34.81 23.73 30.64
N GLU A 680 34.78 23.39 29.35
CA GLU A 680 35.06 24.34 28.25
C GLU A 680 33.82 25.15 27.88
N VAL A 681 33.99 26.48 27.78
CA VAL A 681 32.96 27.48 27.50
C VAL A 681 33.06 27.90 26.03
N VAL A 682 32.04 27.64 25.21
CA VAL A 682 32.10 27.88 23.76
C VAL A 682 31.55 29.26 23.35
N TYR A 683 30.59 29.82 24.08
CA TYR A 683 30.06 31.15 23.76
C TYR A 683 29.40 31.80 24.98
N CYS A 684 29.61 33.11 25.17
CA CYS A 684 29.07 33.88 26.29
C CYS A 684 28.41 35.16 25.75
N SER A 685 27.08 35.28 25.83
CA SER A 685 26.36 36.50 25.45
C SER A 685 25.29 36.88 26.48
N ARG A 686 24.93 38.16 26.55
CA ARG A 686 23.92 38.71 27.46
C ARG A 686 22.67 39.06 26.66
N SER A 687 21.52 38.53 27.06
CA SER A 687 20.25 38.77 26.38
C SER A 687 19.13 39.03 27.37
N ASN A 688 18.19 39.87 26.97
CA ASN A 688 17.00 40.21 27.77
C ASN A 688 15.86 39.20 27.51
N ASP A 689 15.95 38.37 26.46
CA ASP A 689 14.97 37.31 26.18
C ASP A 689 15.61 36.19 25.34
N VAL A 690 16.07 35.15 26.03
CA VAL A 690 16.77 33.99 25.45
C VAL A 690 15.88 33.24 24.47
N HIS A 691 14.60 33.13 24.80
CA HIS A 691 13.64 32.35 24.05
C HIS A 691 13.40 32.99 22.68
N ARG A 692 13.26 34.32 22.64
CA ARG A 692 13.14 35.10 21.40
C ARG A 692 14.43 35.09 20.57
N GLN A 693 15.60 35.14 21.22
CA GLN A 693 16.88 35.19 20.50
C GLN A 693 17.26 33.83 19.88
N LEU A 694 16.91 32.71 20.54
CA LEU A 694 17.01 31.37 19.94
C LEU A 694 16.06 31.22 18.76
N GLU A 695 14.84 31.75 18.88
CA GLU A 695 13.84 31.76 17.81
C GLU A 695 14.31 32.60 16.60
N GLU A 696 14.98 33.73 16.83
CA GLU A 696 15.60 34.56 15.78
C GLU A 696 16.83 33.88 15.16
N HIS A 697 17.67 33.20 15.95
CA HIS A 697 18.82 32.42 15.46
C HIS A 697 18.39 31.24 14.57
N MET A 698 17.30 30.56 14.93
CA MET A 698 16.71 29.48 14.14
C MET A 698 16.08 29.96 12.82
N ARG A 699 15.76 31.26 12.71
CA ARG A 699 15.16 31.86 11.51
C ARG A 699 16.17 32.46 10.53
N GLN A 700 17.45 32.59 10.90
CA GLN A 700 18.47 33.22 10.07
C GLN A 700 19.42 32.20 9.42
N ASN A 701 19.51 32.19 8.09
CA ASN A 701 20.62 31.57 7.36
C ASN A 701 21.85 32.49 7.49
N LEU A 702 22.66 32.29 8.53
CA LEU A 702 23.71 33.24 8.91
C LEU A 702 24.96 33.17 7.99
N ARG A 703 25.25 34.29 7.33
CA ARG A 703 26.52 34.62 6.63
C ARG A 703 27.78 34.51 7.51
N ILE A 704 27.61 34.50 8.83
CA ILE A 704 28.70 34.34 9.80
C ILE A 704 29.38 32.97 9.62
N ASP A 705 28.63 31.96 9.22
CA ASP A 705 29.15 30.61 9.01
C ASP A 705 30.03 30.50 7.75
N GLU A 706 29.78 31.35 6.74
CA GLU A 706 30.66 31.48 5.56
C GLU A 706 31.93 32.27 5.90
N PHE A 707 31.81 33.36 6.66
CA PHE A 707 32.96 34.16 7.09
C PHE A 707 33.94 33.37 7.98
N VAL A 708 33.42 32.61 8.94
CA VAL A 708 34.23 31.74 9.81
C VAL A 708 34.90 30.64 9.00
N LYS A 709 34.21 30.03 8.02
CA LYS A 709 34.81 29.02 7.12
C LYS A 709 35.88 29.62 6.21
N GLU A 710 35.72 30.85 5.74
CA GLU A 710 36.72 31.56 4.92
C GLU A 710 37.98 31.95 5.71
N GLU A 711 37.84 32.47 6.93
CA GLU A 711 38.97 32.76 7.82
C GLU A 711 39.70 31.47 8.24
N PHE A 712 38.97 30.40 8.54
CA PHE A 712 39.56 29.11 8.88
C PHE A 712 40.33 28.49 7.71
N ALA A 713 39.82 28.65 6.48
CA ALA A 713 40.49 28.21 5.25
C ALA A 713 41.76 29.03 4.95
N LYS A 714 41.78 30.33 5.30
CA LYS A 714 42.96 31.19 5.15
C LYS A 714 44.04 30.92 6.19
N ASN A 715 43.66 30.65 7.44
CA ASN A 715 44.61 30.59 8.55
C ASN A 715 45.00 29.16 8.97
N VAL A 716 44.47 28.13 8.29
CA VAL A 716 44.72 26.70 8.58
C VAL A 716 44.52 26.41 10.07
N GLY A 717 43.47 27.00 10.65
CA GLY A 717 43.07 26.79 12.03
C GLY A 717 44.06 27.23 13.11
N ARG A 718 44.96 28.20 12.85
CA ARG A 718 45.90 28.66 13.90
C ARG A 718 45.36 29.72 14.85
N ASP A 719 44.41 30.54 14.44
CA ASP A 719 43.77 31.53 15.32
C ASP A 719 42.28 31.62 14.95
N LEU A 720 41.42 31.52 15.96
CA LEU A 720 39.96 31.71 15.89
C LEU A 720 39.59 32.97 16.68
#